data_AF-A0A815PAM6-F1
#
_entry.id   AF-A0A815PAM6-F1
#
_cell.length_a   1.000
_cell.length_b   1.000
_cell.length_c   1.000
_cell.angle_alpha   90.00
_cell.angle_beta   90.00
_cell.angle_gamma   90.00
#
_symmetry.space_group_name_H-M   'P 1'
#
loop_
_entity.id
_entity.type
_entity.pdbx_description
1 polymer ?
#
loop_
_entity_poly.entity_id
_entity_poly.type
_entity_poly.pdbx_seq_one_letter_code
_entity_poly.pdbx_strand_id
1 'polypeptide(L)'
;MAVRKMLHAVISEGSGKGSDANETTPFNIERIAIDQRGFIGSFYDGYEDNIKGKLGIKMKTQFYDAPKEMKCISINGRTPECQNLLKFVDIDHQQRLSILLEMTRATGIALLINYSQLIDKQTRFFYIYQESYKELDKDHLHQFKKSVIISTCETFATHIITEIIWGIHLLVILQLPLNKENEIDILLKTLKESIINNKPILTINSQQQALLDQIITTTVYSNIDDLTKIKKLQHIYEAIIELQRDDKICGRLKYILTPIQWFYDHHGIHLPKVFLCKSHEIENLEYYLLQQKSELKVLSFRVNHNLFELLQDKYQRQFNDIQEELSELQVLHMKDIERLYNVVLKIRNGTITQSLIEKEVSLDPPKEIQRLIKNITSHIDELEFKGNLMKLLQNDGFEYCNVADLGIDDRLEGNQIIDMLFGNDSHKALFCSTDKLRNDNQEIWTKLYSEMIEENKKNPQLRLVYADFTYSTYKLKKMTTTLSKDMKANQNPSNSQSSESDRKRKTPSPTPPPSSTDEFINILLLGESGVGKSTFINAFANYLHFQSLDEAQHEKPIVIIPVSFIMTINDNFDEKIIKFGEIDSNENHNDKGQSVTQKCKSYIFNISNEKKLRFIDTPGFGDTRGNQQDNLNMEEIFSFLHNISYLNGICLLFKPEILQLNSYFYSCCVQLFEYFGEKIRDYFIFCFTNARSTFFAPGNTRSFLKIFFESYPAMKIPLEKKNTFCFDSEAFRYLVAIQNSIEFDQNDRNEFEQSWLRSVTESKRFRDFLCNQHSYRKNNEWQSIQDAQFQINFMIRPILETIRNIFRNILLYNLNLSIKLSATHTIPLSMICYKCNRNPEKFDQFWILPDHIHNTLNMVSFILFLFRYYSYSKMNEF
;
A
#
# COMPACT_ATOMS: atom_id res chain seq x y z
N MET A 1 29.28 -40.20 -1.68
CA MET A 1 28.93 -40.41 -3.11
C MET A 1 28.48 -41.84 -3.43
N ALA A 2 29.07 -42.89 -2.86
CA ALA A 2 28.61 -44.28 -3.05
C ALA A 2 27.28 -44.63 -2.33
N VAL A 3 26.99 -43.99 -1.18
CA VAL A 3 25.74 -44.22 -0.43
C VAL A 3 24.52 -43.53 -1.09
N ARG A 4 24.73 -42.41 -1.79
CA ARG A 4 23.67 -41.66 -2.50
C ARG A 4 23.20 -42.37 -3.79
N LYS A 5 24.02 -43.24 -4.39
CA LYS A 5 23.60 -44.10 -5.53
C LYS A 5 22.80 -45.33 -5.10
N MET A 6 22.88 -45.74 -3.83
CA MET A 6 22.18 -46.93 -3.34
C MET A 6 20.72 -46.63 -2.93
N LEU A 7 20.43 -45.39 -2.50
CA LEU A 7 19.07 -44.94 -2.19
C LEU A 7 18.25 -44.50 -3.42
N HIS A 8 18.91 -44.02 -4.49
CA HIS A 8 18.21 -43.66 -5.74
C HIS A 8 17.93 -44.85 -6.67
N ALA A 9 18.68 -45.95 -6.57
CA ALA A 9 18.54 -47.11 -7.44
C ALA A 9 17.33 -48.01 -7.12
N VAL A 10 16.60 -47.76 -6.02
CA VAL A 10 15.40 -48.53 -5.64
C VAL A 10 14.10 -47.90 -6.17
N ILE A 11 14.17 -46.73 -6.82
CA ILE A 11 12.98 -45.98 -7.30
C ILE A 11 12.70 -46.18 -8.81
N SER A 12 13.54 -46.93 -9.53
CA SER A 12 13.33 -47.19 -10.95
C SER A 12 13.74 -48.61 -11.36
N GLU A 13 12.84 -49.57 -11.16
CA GLU A 13 12.60 -50.78 -12.00
C GLU A 13 11.74 -51.78 -11.23
N GLY A 14 10.65 -52.29 -11.84
CA GLY A 14 9.85 -53.33 -11.20
C GLY A 14 8.46 -53.58 -11.78
N SER A 15 8.33 -53.80 -13.08
CA SER A 15 7.19 -54.56 -13.62
C SER A 15 7.44 -56.06 -13.41
N GLY A 16 6.60 -56.74 -12.63
CA GLY A 16 6.35 -58.17 -12.78
C GLY A 16 6.69 -59.10 -11.61
N LYS A 17 5.61 -59.54 -10.95
CA LYS A 17 5.35 -60.86 -10.31
C LYS A 17 6.19 -61.28 -9.08
N GLY A 18 5.44 -61.58 -8.01
CA GLY A 18 5.81 -62.60 -7.02
C GLY A 18 5.74 -62.14 -5.56
N SER A 19 4.66 -62.54 -4.89
CA SER A 19 4.44 -62.66 -3.44
C SER A 19 5.64 -62.41 -2.50
N ASP A 20 5.58 -61.33 -1.73
CA ASP A 20 5.48 -61.34 -0.26
C ASP A 20 5.27 -59.89 0.24
N ALA A 21 4.49 -59.72 1.31
CA ALA A 21 4.10 -58.43 1.85
C ALA A 21 5.31 -57.58 2.30
N ASN A 22 5.61 -56.52 1.57
CA ASN A 22 6.54 -55.47 1.96
C ASN A 22 5.87 -54.11 1.80
N GLU A 23 5.75 -53.36 2.90
CA GLU A 23 5.26 -51.98 2.96
C GLU A 23 6.03 -51.11 1.94
N THR A 24 5.34 -50.67 0.89
CA THR A 24 5.90 -49.68 -0.04
C THR A 24 6.02 -48.34 0.69
N THR A 25 7.24 -47.80 0.75
CA THR A 25 7.50 -46.47 1.30
C THR A 25 6.63 -45.43 0.57
N PRO A 26 6.09 -44.42 1.27
CA PRO A 26 5.26 -43.41 0.63
C PRO A 26 6.09 -42.60 -0.37
N PHE A 27 5.49 -42.26 -1.50
CA PHE A 27 6.03 -41.21 -2.37
C PHE A 27 5.90 -39.87 -1.64
N ASN A 28 6.95 -39.47 -0.93
CA ASN A 28 7.00 -38.19 -0.24
C ASN A 28 7.20 -37.05 -1.25
N ILE A 29 6.56 -35.91 -0.98
CA ILE A 29 6.80 -34.67 -1.72
C ILE A 29 7.78 -33.81 -0.91
N GLU A 30 8.78 -33.25 -1.58
CA GLU A 30 9.68 -32.27 -0.98
C GLU A 30 9.29 -30.86 -1.43
N ARG A 31 9.31 -29.91 -0.50
CA ARG A 31 9.05 -28.49 -0.77
C ARG A 31 10.04 -27.63 -0.03
N ILE A 32 10.51 -26.54 -0.64
CA ILE A 32 11.21 -25.50 0.11
C ILE A 32 10.21 -24.91 1.11
N ALA A 33 10.64 -24.71 2.34
CA ALA A 33 9.83 -24.15 3.42
C ALA A 33 9.67 -22.62 3.21
N ILE A 34 8.95 -22.20 2.18
CA ILE A 34 8.72 -20.77 1.91
C ILE A 34 7.90 -20.14 3.05
N ASP A 35 6.90 -20.84 3.58
CA ASP A 35 6.15 -20.46 4.77
C ASP A 35 6.82 -21.05 6.03
N GLN A 36 7.45 -20.21 6.84
CA GLN A 36 8.18 -20.60 8.05
C GLN A 36 7.29 -21.05 9.22
N ARG A 37 5.96 -20.96 9.09
CA ARG A 37 5.00 -21.36 10.14
C ARG A 37 4.70 -22.85 10.17
N GLY A 38 5.27 -23.65 9.25
CA GLY A 38 5.12 -25.10 9.24
C GLY A 38 5.88 -25.78 10.37
N PHE A 39 5.28 -26.80 10.96
CA PHE A 39 5.90 -27.66 11.96
C PHE A 39 5.63 -29.12 11.63
N ILE A 40 6.43 -30.03 12.19
CA ILE A 40 6.14 -31.47 12.12
C ILE A 40 4.72 -31.71 12.66
N GLY A 41 3.91 -32.45 11.90
CA GLY A 41 2.48 -32.68 12.14
C GLY A 41 1.55 -31.61 11.56
N SER A 42 2.06 -30.62 10.81
CA SER A 42 1.21 -29.65 10.12
C SER A 42 0.55 -30.26 8.90
N PHE A 43 -0.70 -29.89 8.68
CA PHE A 43 -1.47 -30.25 7.49
C PHE A 43 -1.04 -29.38 6.31
N TYR A 44 -0.84 -30.02 5.16
CA TYR A 44 -0.39 -29.39 3.94
C TYR A 44 -1.31 -29.74 2.78
N ASP A 45 -1.70 -28.73 2.03
CA ASP A 45 -2.45 -28.86 0.79
C ASP A 45 -1.48 -28.81 -0.40
N GLY A 46 -1.19 -29.99 -0.95
CA GLY A 46 -0.38 -30.17 -2.15
C GLY A 46 -1.05 -29.71 -3.46
N TYR A 47 -2.33 -29.31 -3.47
CA TYR A 47 -2.95 -28.71 -4.65
C TYR A 47 -2.49 -27.26 -4.85
N GLU A 48 -2.42 -26.49 -3.77
CA GLU A 48 -2.08 -25.06 -3.79
C GLU A 48 -0.71 -24.73 -3.19
N ASP A 49 -0.05 -25.71 -2.54
CA ASP A 49 1.18 -25.54 -1.75
C ASP A 49 0.98 -24.63 -0.51
N ASN A 50 -0.06 -24.92 0.28
CA ASN A 50 -0.45 -24.14 1.46
C ASN A 50 -0.53 -24.98 2.75
N ILE A 51 -0.13 -24.41 3.88
CA ILE A 51 -0.33 -25.02 5.21
C ILE A 51 -1.77 -24.74 5.67
N LYS A 52 -2.53 -25.79 6.01
CA LYS A 52 -3.96 -25.68 6.38
C LYS A 52 -4.24 -25.84 7.89
N GLY A 53 -3.22 -26.13 8.70
CA GLY A 53 -3.35 -26.27 10.16
C GLY A 53 -2.33 -27.23 10.76
N LYS A 54 -2.59 -27.72 11.98
CA LYS A 54 -1.73 -28.70 12.65
C LYS A 54 -2.52 -29.78 13.38
N LEU A 55 -1.91 -30.95 13.55
CA LEU A 55 -2.40 -31.93 14.50
C LEU A 55 -2.40 -31.31 15.91
N GLY A 56 -3.53 -31.39 16.61
CA GLY A 56 -3.67 -30.97 18.00
C GLY A 56 -2.94 -31.86 19.02
N ILE A 57 -2.03 -32.73 18.55
CA ILE A 57 -1.37 -33.76 19.36
C ILE A 57 0.13 -33.49 19.43
N LYS A 58 0.70 -33.58 20.63
CA LYS A 58 2.15 -33.44 20.82
C LYS A 58 2.85 -34.69 20.26
N MET A 59 3.57 -34.51 19.15
CA MET A 59 4.38 -35.56 18.55
C MET A 59 5.83 -35.50 19.09
N LYS A 60 6.43 -36.65 19.37
CA LYS A 60 7.84 -36.74 19.77
C LYS A 60 8.73 -36.65 18.53
N THR A 61 9.63 -35.68 18.51
CA THR A 61 10.58 -35.47 17.40
C THR A 61 11.98 -35.87 17.83
N GLN A 62 12.77 -36.45 16.91
CA GLN A 62 14.18 -36.80 17.15
C GLN A 62 15.10 -35.89 16.31
N PHE A 63 16.28 -35.59 16.86
CA PHE A 63 17.32 -34.83 16.17
C PHE A 63 18.41 -35.80 15.71
N TYR A 64 18.87 -35.63 14.48
CA TYR A 64 19.97 -36.43 13.92
C TYR A 64 21.07 -35.51 13.39
N ASP A 65 22.31 -35.78 13.80
CA ASP A 65 23.48 -35.12 13.26
C ASP A 65 23.80 -35.72 11.89
N ALA A 66 23.40 -35.04 10.82
CA ALA A 66 23.78 -35.42 9.46
C ALA A 66 24.94 -34.55 8.93
N PRO A 67 25.65 -34.98 7.87
CA PRO A 67 26.70 -34.18 7.25
C PRO A 67 26.14 -32.88 6.70
N LYS A 68 26.74 -31.75 7.09
CA LYS A 68 26.41 -30.42 6.56
C LYS A 68 26.90 -30.33 5.10
N GLU A 69 26.03 -30.63 4.13
CA GLU A 69 26.31 -30.29 2.73
C GLU A 69 26.09 -28.79 2.54
N MET A 70 27.14 -28.08 2.12
CA MET A 70 27.10 -26.64 1.85
C MET A 70 27.35 -26.34 0.37
N LYS A 71 26.53 -25.46 -0.18
CA LYS A 71 26.67 -24.90 -1.52
C LYS A 71 26.79 -23.38 -1.39
N CYS A 72 27.88 -22.82 -1.93
CA CYS A 72 28.06 -21.37 -2.03
C CYS A 72 28.44 -21.03 -3.48
N ILE A 73 27.67 -20.15 -4.11
CA ILE A 73 27.79 -19.77 -5.52
C ILE A 73 27.86 -18.25 -5.63
N SER A 74 28.74 -17.76 -6.52
CA SER A 74 28.77 -16.37 -6.95
C SER A 74 28.66 -16.34 -8.47
N ILE A 75 27.66 -15.65 -9.03
CA ILE A 75 27.45 -15.54 -10.49
C ILE A 75 27.12 -14.11 -10.93
N ASN A 76 27.40 -13.83 -12.20
CA ASN A 76 27.07 -12.58 -12.88
C ASN A 76 25.61 -12.60 -13.35
N GLY A 77 24.90 -11.47 -13.28
CA GLY A 77 23.50 -11.40 -13.70
C GLY A 77 23.23 -11.69 -15.17
N ARG A 78 24.24 -11.70 -16.05
CA ARG A 78 24.09 -12.11 -17.45
C ARG A 78 24.02 -13.63 -17.67
N THR A 79 24.20 -14.44 -16.63
CA THR A 79 24.12 -15.90 -16.81
C THR A 79 22.67 -16.35 -17.03
N PRO A 80 22.38 -17.28 -17.96
CA PRO A 80 21.01 -17.72 -18.27
C PRO A 80 20.23 -18.23 -17.06
N GLU A 81 20.92 -18.80 -16.07
CA GLU A 81 20.34 -19.30 -14.82
C GLU A 81 19.63 -18.20 -14.02
N CYS A 82 20.01 -16.93 -14.20
CA CYS A 82 19.40 -15.78 -13.51
C CYS A 82 18.05 -15.35 -14.10
N GLN A 83 17.63 -15.92 -15.24
CA GLN A 83 16.34 -15.59 -15.86
C GLN A 83 15.15 -16.06 -15.00
N ASN A 84 15.32 -17.18 -14.30
CA ASN A 84 14.33 -17.71 -13.37
C ASN A 84 14.97 -17.85 -12.00
N LEU A 85 14.90 -16.78 -11.22
CA LEU A 85 15.49 -16.72 -9.89
C LEU A 85 14.91 -17.77 -8.93
N LEU A 86 13.64 -18.19 -9.09
CA LEU A 86 13.04 -19.22 -8.24
C LEU A 86 13.69 -20.59 -8.53
N LYS A 87 13.93 -20.88 -9.82
CA LYS A 87 14.66 -22.08 -10.26
C LYS A 87 16.13 -22.02 -9.84
N PHE A 88 16.74 -20.84 -9.86
CA PHE A 88 18.13 -20.63 -9.43
C PHE A 88 18.36 -21.02 -7.96
N VAL A 89 17.40 -20.68 -7.08
CA VAL A 89 17.44 -21.03 -5.65
C VAL A 89 16.81 -22.40 -5.34
N ASP A 90 16.76 -23.30 -6.32
CA ASP A 90 16.35 -24.70 -6.15
C ASP A 90 14.91 -24.90 -5.60
N ILE A 91 14.00 -23.94 -5.85
CA ILE A 91 12.56 -24.17 -5.64
C ILE A 91 12.07 -25.09 -6.76
N ASP A 92 11.38 -26.18 -6.43
CA ASP A 92 10.96 -27.19 -7.39
C ASP A 92 9.87 -26.67 -8.33
N HIS A 93 9.78 -27.24 -9.54
CA HIS A 93 8.91 -26.72 -10.60
C HIS A 93 7.43 -26.69 -10.23
N GLN A 94 6.96 -27.55 -9.32
CA GLN A 94 5.58 -27.49 -8.83
C GLN A 94 5.38 -26.29 -7.92
N GLN A 95 6.26 -26.08 -6.95
CA GLN A 95 6.15 -24.95 -6.03
C GLN A 95 6.38 -23.60 -6.74
N ARG A 96 7.28 -23.56 -7.74
CA ARG A 96 7.45 -22.36 -8.59
C ARG A 96 6.16 -22.00 -9.32
N LEU A 97 5.48 -23.00 -9.88
CA LEU A 97 4.18 -22.79 -10.54
C LEU A 97 3.13 -22.27 -9.55
N SER A 98 3.08 -22.82 -8.34
CA SER A 98 2.19 -22.34 -7.27
C SER A 98 2.47 -20.88 -6.88
N ILE A 99 3.74 -20.47 -6.85
CA ILE A 99 4.14 -19.08 -6.58
C ILE A 99 3.77 -18.16 -7.74
N LEU A 100 4.03 -18.58 -8.99
CA LEU A 100 3.76 -17.78 -10.19
C LEU A 100 2.26 -17.58 -10.45
N LEU A 101 1.44 -18.58 -10.11
CA LEU A 101 -0.02 -18.53 -10.21
C LEU A 101 -0.70 -17.97 -8.95
N GLU A 102 0.07 -17.45 -8.01
CA GLU A 102 -0.42 -16.88 -6.75
C GLU A 102 -1.29 -17.85 -5.92
N MET A 103 -1.07 -19.17 -6.09
CA MET A 103 -1.71 -20.23 -5.29
C MET A 103 -1.22 -20.23 -3.85
N THR A 104 0.07 -19.92 -3.69
CA THR A 104 0.74 -19.82 -2.40
C THR A 104 1.40 -18.46 -2.27
N ARG A 105 1.34 -17.88 -1.08
CA ARG A 105 1.92 -16.56 -0.83
C ARG A 105 3.45 -16.68 -0.82
N ALA A 106 4.12 -15.91 -1.67
CA ALA A 106 5.57 -15.80 -1.63
C ALA A 106 6.05 -15.19 -0.30
N THR A 107 6.87 -15.92 0.45
CA THR A 107 7.50 -15.51 1.72
C THR A 107 8.95 -16.01 1.78
N GLY A 108 9.75 -15.42 2.69
CA GLY A 108 11.16 -15.78 2.85
C GLY A 108 11.94 -15.67 1.53
N ILE A 109 12.63 -16.75 1.15
CA ILE A 109 13.40 -16.80 -0.10
C ILE A 109 12.52 -16.59 -1.35
N ALA A 110 11.26 -17.01 -1.34
CA ALA A 110 10.37 -16.91 -2.50
C ALA A 110 9.97 -15.46 -2.85
N LEU A 111 10.16 -14.50 -1.94
CA LEU A 111 9.95 -13.07 -2.22
C LEU A 111 10.83 -12.55 -3.36
N LEU A 112 11.88 -13.29 -3.75
CA LEU A 112 12.69 -13.00 -4.92
C LEU A 112 11.87 -12.85 -6.22
N ILE A 113 10.66 -13.41 -6.28
CA ILE A 113 9.77 -13.24 -7.45
C ILE A 113 9.32 -11.79 -7.63
N ASN A 114 9.46 -10.97 -6.59
CA ASN A 114 9.14 -9.55 -6.57
C ASN A 114 10.41 -8.67 -6.62
N TYR A 115 11.58 -9.24 -6.91
CA TYR A 115 12.80 -8.44 -7.07
C TYR A 115 12.59 -7.35 -8.12
N SER A 116 12.76 -6.09 -7.74
CA SER A 116 12.28 -4.93 -8.52
C SER A 116 13.31 -4.34 -9.49
N GLN A 117 14.59 -4.60 -9.31
CA GLN A 117 15.63 -4.02 -10.18
C GLN A 117 15.81 -4.83 -11.46
N LEU A 118 16.40 -4.22 -12.48
CA LEU A 118 16.84 -4.93 -13.69
C LEU A 118 18.08 -5.76 -13.37
N ILE A 119 18.17 -6.93 -13.99
CA ILE A 119 19.35 -7.78 -13.89
C ILE A 119 20.23 -7.47 -15.09
N ASP A 120 21.42 -6.92 -14.84
CA ASP A 120 22.34 -6.47 -15.87
C ASP A 120 23.78 -7.00 -15.66
N LYS A 121 24.75 -6.41 -16.36
CA LYS A 121 26.16 -6.81 -16.24
C LYS A 121 26.79 -6.40 -14.90
N GLN A 122 26.18 -5.47 -14.19
CA GLN A 122 26.61 -4.98 -12.88
C GLN A 122 25.91 -5.71 -11.73
N THR A 123 24.90 -6.52 -12.01
CA THR A 123 24.27 -7.37 -10.99
C THR A 123 25.15 -8.58 -10.66
N ARG A 124 25.30 -8.89 -9.37
CA ARG A 124 25.91 -10.13 -8.86
C ARG A 124 24.98 -10.86 -7.91
N PHE A 125 24.96 -12.18 -8.02
CA PHE A 125 24.21 -13.06 -7.14
C PHE A 125 25.19 -13.87 -6.30
N PHE A 126 25.04 -13.79 -4.98
CA PHE A 126 25.81 -14.54 -4.00
C PHE A 126 24.84 -15.44 -3.21
N TYR A 127 24.84 -16.72 -3.57
CA TYR A 127 23.88 -17.73 -3.11
C TYR A 127 24.53 -18.69 -2.13
N ILE A 128 23.84 -18.98 -1.03
CA ILE A 128 24.27 -19.91 0.01
C ILE A 128 23.11 -20.84 0.37
N TYR A 129 23.44 -22.12 0.44
CA TYR A 129 22.53 -23.18 0.81
C TYR A 129 23.26 -24.18 1.70
N GLN A 130 22.69 -24.50 2.86
CA GLN A 130 23.25 -25.46 3.81
C GLN A 130 22.12 -26.22 4.50
N GLU A 131 22.21 -27.55 4.56
CA GLU A 131 21.20 -28.40 5.23
C GLU A 131 21.65 -28.89 6.62
N SER A 132 20.69 -29.02 7.54
CA SER A 132 20.72 -29.75 8.81
C SER A 132 19.35 -30.45 9.00
N TYR A 133 19.23 -31.54 9.76
CA TYR A 133 18.04 -32.41 9.69
C TYR A 133 17.35 -32.64 11.03
N LYS A 134 16.01 -32.72 10.99
CA LYS A 134 15.16 -33.13 12.10
C LYS A 134 13.95 -33.92 11.59
N GLU A 135 13.69 -35.09 12.15
CA GLU A 135 12.58 -35.95 11.72
C GLU A 135 11.64 -36.33 12.87
N LEU A 136 10.49 -36.87 12.47
CA LEU A 136 9.51 -37.44 13.37
C LEU A 136 9.76 -38.93 13.56
N ASP A 137 9.62 -39.40 14.79
CA ASP A 137 9.76 -40.81 15.12
C ASP A 137 8.65 -41.64 14.45
N LYS A 138 9.04 -42.48 13.47
CA LYS A 138 8.13 -43.25 12.61
C LYS A 138 7.26 -44.24 13.41
N ASP A 139 7.76 -44.77 14.52
CA ASP A 139 7.04 -45.73 15.36
C ASP A 139 5.83 -45.09 16.09
N HIS A 140 5.89 -43.78 16.35
CA HIS A 140 4.77 -43.03 16.93
C HIS A 140 3.74 -42.59 15.88
N LEU A 141 4.13 -42.52 14.60
CA LEU A 141 3.29 -41.98 13.52
C LEU A 141 2.04 -42.84 13.27
N HIS A 142 2.20 -44.17 13.34
CA HIS A 142 1.10 -45.14 13.20
C HIS A 142 0.07 -45.05 14.35
N GLN A 143 0.44 -44.51 15.51
CA GLN A 143 -0.46 -44.41 16.67
C GLN A 143 -1.52 -43.30 16.50
N PHE A 144 -1.33 -42.38 15.55
CA PHE A 144 -2.18 -41.21 15.36
C PHE A 144 -3.13 -41.29 14.15
N LYS A 145 -3.22 -42.46 13.48
CA LYS A 145 -4.04 -42.69 12.27
C LYS A 145 -5.47 -42.16 12.40
N LYS A 146 -6.17 -42.41 13.52
CA LYS A 146 -7.58 -42.00 13.71
C LYS A 146 -7.76 -40.47 13.85
N SER A 147 -6.85 -39.80 14.55
CA SER A 147 -6.91 -38.35 14.77
C SER A 147 -6.59 -37.58 13.49
N VAL A 148 -5.72 -38.15 12.64
CA VAL A 148 -5.47 -37.61 11.30
C VAL A 148 -6.77 -37.57 10.49
N ILE A 149 -7.58 -38.65 10.46
CA ILE A 149 -8.83 -38.69 9.67
C ILE A 149 -9.74 -37.50 9.98
N ILE A 150 -10.09 -37.32 11.26
CA ILE A 150 -11.05 -36.30 11.71
C ILE A 150 -10.57 -34.91 11.28
N SER A 151 -9.31 -34.59 11.58
CA SER A 151 -8.75 -33.28 11.27
C SER A 151 -8.50 -33.07 9.77
N THR A 152 -8.29 -34.12 8.97
CA THR A 152 -8.12 -33.98 7.51
C THR A 152 -9.43 -33.72 6.79
N CYS A 153 -10.54 -34.32 7.23
CA CYS A 153 -11.87 -34.02 6.71
C CYS A 153 -12.29 -32.56 6.98
N GLU A 154 -11.78 -31.96 8.06
CA GLU A 154 -12.05 -30.57 8.43
C GLU A 154 -11.15 -29.55 7.69
N THR A 155 -9.99 -29.97 7.19
CA THR A 155 -8.95 -29.05 6.65
C THR A 155 -8.70 -29.17 5.15
N PHE A 156 -9.31 -30.15 4.47
CA PHE A 156 -9.08 -30.47 3.05
C PHE A 156 -7.59 -30.68 2.68
N ALA A 157 -6.77 -31.06 3.66
CA ALA A 157 -5.35 -31.29 3.45
C ALA A 157 -5.09 -32.59 2.65
N THR A 158 -3.98 -32.63 1.92
CA THR A 158 -3.57 -33.80 1.13
C THR A 158 -2.33 -34.51 1.70
N HIS A 159 -1.50 -33.78 2.45
CA HIS A 159 -0.27 -34.26 3.06
C HIS A 159 -0.11 -33.79 4.51
N ILE A 160 0.84 -34.40 5.22
CA ILE A 160 1.32 -33.97 6.53
C ILE A 160 2.82 -33.75 6.45
N ILE A 161 3.31 -32.67 7.07
CA ILE A 161 4.73 -32.45 7.27
C ILE A 161 5.24 -33.47 8.29
N THR A 162 6.00 -34.45 7.84
CA THR A 162 6.55 -35.53 8.69
C THR A 162 8.00 -35.28 9.06
N GLU A 163 8.76 -34.61 8.19
CA GLU A 163 10.16 -34.26 8.46
C GLU A 163 10.41 -32.80 8.07
N ILE A 164 11.32 -32.15 8.79
CA ILE A 164 11.75 -30.78 8.49
C ILE A 164 13.27 -30.78 8.37
N ILE A 165 13.74 -30.42 7.18
CA ILE A 165 15.14 -30.07 6.97
C ILE A 165 15.30 -28.62 7.40
N TRP A 166 16.22 -28.37 8.31
CA TRP A 166 16.62 -27.06 8.79
C TRP A 166 17.87 -26.60 8.02
N GLY A 167 18.22 -25.32 8.12
CA GLY A 167 19.44 -24.82 7.53
C GLY A 167 19.37 -23.38 7.06
N ILE A 168 20.32 -23.02 6.20
CA ILE A 168 20.48 -21.69 5.65
C ILE A 168 20.10 -21.73 4.17
N HIS A 169 19.13 -20.91 3.80
CA HIS A 169 18.80 -20.59 2.41
C HIS A 169 18.95 -19.09 2.24
N LEU A 170 19.93 -18.63 1.48
CA LEU A 170 20.26 -17.21 1.37
C LEU A 170 20.65 -16.85 -0.05
N LEU A 171 20.02 -15.81 -0.58
CA LEU A 171 20.43 -15.16 -1.82
C LEU A 171 20.68 -13.68 -1.54
N VAL A 172 21.89 -13.23 -1.82
CA VAL A 172 22.27 -11.81 -1.81
C VAL A 172 22.43 -11.34 -3.25
N ILE A 173 21.74 -10.25 -3.59
CA ILE A 173 21.80 -9.62 -4.90
C ILE A 173 22.48 -8.26 -4.72
N LEU A 174 23.58 -8.05 -5.44
CA LEU A 174 24.42 -6.87 -5.35
C LEU A 174 24.36 -6.09 -6.67
N GLN A 175 24.14 -4.78 -6.59
CA GLN A 175 24.33 -3.89 -7.73
C GLN A 175 25.68 -3.18 -7.61
N LEU A 176 26.57 -3.42 -8.56
CA LEU A 176 27.94 -2.91 -8.53
C LEU A 176 28.08 -1.57 -9.27
N PRO A 177 29.03 -0.70 -8.87
CA PRO A 177 29.39 0.47 -9.65
C PRO A 177 30.17 0.08 -10.92
N LEU A 178 30.12 0.97 -11.91
CA LEU A 178 30.87 0.81 -13.17
C LEU A 178 32.38 0.70 -12.91
N ASN A 179 33.05 -0.19 -13.64
CA ASN A 179 34.50 -0.41 -13.63
C ASN A 179 35.09 -1.01 -12.34
N LYS A 180 34.25 -1.56 -11.45
CA LYS A 180 34.67 -2.24 -10.22
C LYS A 180 34.30 -3.72 -10.18
N GLU A 181 33.76 -4.25 -11.28
CA GLU A 181 33.25 -5.61 -11.39
C GLU A 181 34.33 -6.65 -11.06
N ASN A 182 35.52 -6.53 -11.65
CA ASN A 182 36.61 -7.50 -11.48
C ASN A 182 37.13 -7.55 -10.03
N GLU A 183 37.31 -6.38 -9.39
CA GLU A 183 37.82 -6.28 -8.02
C GLU A 183 36.84 -6.92 -7.03
N ILE A 184 35.54 -6.67 -7.20
CA ILE A 184 34.48 -7.24 -6.36
C ILE A 184 34.30 -8.73 -6.65
N ASP A 185 34.41 -9.18 -7.90
CA ASP A 185 34.31 -10.60 -8.25
C ASP A 185 35.44 -11.43 -7.62
N ILE A 186 36.66 -10.90 -7.55
CA ILE A 186 37.78 -11.52 -6.82
C ILE A 186 37.45 -11.62 -5.33
N LEU A 187 36.93 -10.55 -4.73
CA LEU A 187 36.57 -10.54 -3.31
C LEU A 187 35.44 -11.54 -2.99
N LEU A 188 34.38 -11.60 -3.80
CA LEU A 188 33.29 -12.56 -3.66
C LEU A 188 33.80 -14.00 -3.76
N LYS A 189 34.77 -14.27 -4.65
CA LYS A 189 35.42 -15.57 -4.74
C LYS A 189 36.16 -15.92 -3.46
N THR A 190 36.91 -14.99 -2.88
CA THR A 190 37.60 -15.19 -1.59
C THR A 190 36.62 -15.44 -0.44
N LEU A 191 35.53 -14.67 -0.36
CA LEU A 191 34.47 -14.86 0.64
C LEU A 191 33.82 -16.25 0.50
N LYS A 192 33.51 -16.66 -0.74
CA LYS A 192 32.99 -17.99 -1.05
C LYS A 192 33.93 -19.10 -0.58
N GLU A 193 35.22 -19.01 -0.91
CA GLU A 193 36.22 -20.02 -0.50
C GLU A 193 36.36 -20.10 1.01
N SER A 194 36.27 -18.97 1.72
CA SER A 194 36.29 -18.92 3.17
C SER A 194 35.07 -19.61 3.80
N ILE A 195 33.87 -19.31 3.29
CA ILE A 195 32.60 -19.90 3.76
C ILE A 195 32.59 -21.42 3.57
N ILE A 196 33.01 -21.91 2.38
CA ILE A 196 33.04 -23.34 2.06
C ILE A 196 34.03 -24.09 2.96
N ASN A 197 35.18 -23.49 3.26
CA ASN A 197 36.21 -24.11 4.07
C ASN A 197 35.97 -23.93 5.59
N ASN A 198 34.91 -23.24 5.99
CA ASN A 198 34.64 -22.84 7.38
C ASN A 198 35.88 -22.20 8.06
N LYS A 199 36.64 -21.42 7.29
CA LYS A 199 37.83 -20.70 7.75
C LYS A 199 37.52 -19.22 7.67
N PRO A 200 37.14 -18.56 8.78
CA PRO A 200 36.82 -17.13 8.74
C PRO A 200 38.01 -16.35 8.18
N ILE A 201 37.74 -15.41 7.28
CA ILE A 201 38.75 -14.44 6.85
C ILE A 201 39.14 -13.67 8.12
N LEU A 202 40.41 -13.79 8.51
CA LEU A 202 40.91 -13.29 9.79
C LEU A 202 40.75 -11.76 9.95
N THR A 203 40.65 -11.01 8.85
CA THR A 203 40.25 -9.59 8.82
C THR A 203 40.04 -9.13 7.37
N ILE A 204 38.90 -8.49 7.06
CA ILE A 204 38.74 -7.69 5.83
C ILE A 204 39.67 -6.47 5.97
N ASN A 205 40.62 -6.30 5.05
CA ASN A 205 41.56 -5.19 5.14
C ASN A 205 40.90 -3.86 4.70
N SER A 206 41.55 -2.73 4.98
CA SER A 206 40.99 -1.40 4.69
C SER A 206 40.70 -1.15 3.20
N GLN A 207 41.46 -1.77 2.29
CA GLN A 207 41.21 -1.67 0.85
C GLN A 207 39.97 -2.48 0.42
N GLN A 208 39.81 -3.69 0.95
CA GLN A 208 38.63 -4.53 0.72
C GLN A 208 37.38 -3.89 1.33
N GLN A 209 37.50 -3.27 2.50
CA GLN A 209 36.42 -2.53 3.13
C GLN A 209 35.94 -1.38 2.24
N ALA A 210 36.88 -0.59 1.71
CA ALA A 210 36.58 0.51 0.79
C ALA A 210 35.90 0.04 -0.50
N LEU A 211 36.16 -1.20 -0.94
CA LEU A 211 35.47 -1.81 -2.09
C LEU A 211 34.05 -2.27 -1.75
N LEU A 212 33.85 -2.86 -0.57
CA LEU A 212 32.53 -3.27 -0.10
C LEU A 212 31.59 -2.07 0.11
N ASP A 213 32.12 -0.96 0.63
CA ASP A 213 31.34 0.27 0.83
C ASP A 213 30.97 0.98 -0.50
N GLN A 214 31.56 0.59 -1.64
CA GLN A 214 31.21 1.11 -2.98
C GLN A 214 30.03 0.39 -3.65
N ILE A 215 29.55 -0.72 -3.08
CA ILE A 215 28.38 -1.45 -3.62
C ILE A 215 27.16 -0.52 -3.57
N ILE A 216 26.46 -0.37 -4.70
CA ILE A 216 25.34 0.58 -4.84
C ILE A 216 24.14 0.10 -4.03
N THR A 217 23.73 -1.16 -4.24
CA THR A 217 22.61 -1.77 -3.52
C THR A 217 22.93 -3.20 -3.12
N THR A 218 22.42 -3.62 -1.96
CA THR A 218 22.46 -5.00 -1.46
C THR A 218 21.05 -5.41 -1.08
N THR A 219 20.51 -6.40 -1.78
CA THR A 219 19.18 -6.97 -1.52
C THR A 219 19.34 -8.41 -1.03
N VAL A 220 18.64 -8.78 0.04
CA VAL A 220 18.82 -10.07 0.71
C VAL A 220 17.49 -10.81 0.82
N TYR A 221 17.47 -12.06 0.37
CA TYR A 221 16.35 -12.98 0.52
C TYR A 221 16.82 -14.22 1.27
N SER A 222 16.09 -14.64 2.30
CA SER A 222 16.47 -15.80 3.10
C SER A 222 15.26 -16.47 3.76
N ASN A 223 15.44 -17.72 4.18
CA ASN A 223 14.54 -18.39 5.13
C ASN A 223 14.76 -17.94 6.58
N ILE A 224 15.79 -17.14 6.85
CA ILE A 224 16.11 -16.56 8.17
C ILE A 224 15.83 -15.06 8.12
N ASP A 225 14.79 -14.62 8.83
CA ASP A 225 14.30 -13.24 8.78
C ASP A 225 15.36 -12.21 9.19
N ASP A 226 16.22 -12.53 10.15
CA ASP A 226 17.26 -11.60 10.61
C ASP A 226 18.30 -11.29 9.53
N LEU A 227 18.61 -12.26 8.65
CA LEU A 227 19.52 -12.02 7.52
C LEU A 227 18.93 -11.04 6.51
N THR A 228 17.61 -11.05 6.30
CA THR A 228 16.93 -10.16 5.33
C THR A 228 17.00 -8.67 5.71
N LYS A 229 17.25 -8.38 6.98
CA LYS A 229 17.37 -7.02 7.53
C LYS A 229 18.75 -6.42 7.27
N ILE A 230 19.75 -7.23 6.95
CA ILE A 230 21.14 -6.78 6.78
C ILE A 230 21.32 -6.14 5.40
N LYS A 231 21.95 -4.95 5.36
CA LYS A 231 22.16 -4.17 4.11
C LYS A 231 23.62 -4.09 3.66
N LYS A 232 24.57 -4.56 4.48
CA LYS A 232 26.01 -4.56 4.14
C LYS A 232 26.50 -5.99 3.96
N LEU A 233 27.18 -6.27 2.84
CA LEU A 233 27.70 -7.61 2.53
C LEU A 233 28.65 -8.15 3.61
N GLN A 234 29.46 -7.28 4.23
CA GLN A 234 30.32 -7.66 5.35
C GLN A 234 29.54 -8.27 6.52
N HIS A 235 28.51 -7.57 7.00
CA HIS A 235 27.70 -8.04 8.13
C HIS A 235 26.95 -9.33 7.78
N ILE A 236 26.56 -9.50 6.50
CA ILE A 236 25.97 -10.77 6.03
C ILE A 236 26.98 -11.90 6.17
N TYR A 237 28.22 -11.67 5.71
CA TYR A 237 29.30 -12.64 5.83
C TYR A 237 29.58 -13.01 7.30
N GLU A 238 29.69 -12.02 8.19
CA GLU A 238 29.88 -12.25 9.63
C GLU A 238 28.75 -13.09 10.23
N ALA A 239 27.50 -12.74 9.92
CA ALA A 239 26.32 -13.49 10.36
C ALA A 239 26.32 -14.94 9.84
N ILE A 240 26.75 -15.19 8.60
CA ILE A 240 26.86 -16.56 8.05
C ILE A 240 27.86 -17.39 8.86
N ILE A 241 29.03 -16.83 9.17
CA ILE A 241 30.06 -17.54 9.95
C ILE A 241 29.55 -17.88 11.35
N GLU A 242 28.77 -16.98 11.97
CA GLU A 242 28.12 -17.26 13.26
C GLU A 242 27.09 -18.38 13.16
N LEU A 243 26.21 -18.33 12.15
CA LEU A 243 25.18 -19.36 11.90
C LEU A 243 25.80 -20.74 11.62
N GLN A 244 26.97 -20.80 10.99
CA GLN A 244 27.68 -22.06 10.76
C GLN A 244 28.20 -22.72 12.04
N ARG A 245 28.35 -21.95 13.13
CA ARG A 245 28.84 -22.44 14.43
C ARG A 245 27.73 -22.93 15.35
N ASP A 246 26.48 -22.49 15.15
CA ASP A 246 25.33 -22.88 15.99
C ASP A 246 24.12 -23.33 15.15
N ASP A 247 23.88 -24.64 15.15
CA ASP A 247 22.78 -25.26 14.41
C ASP A 247 21.39 -24.89 14.95
N LYS A 248 21.28 -24.30 16.15
CA LYS A 248 20.00 -23.86 16.73
C LYS A 248 19.44 -22.58 16.11
N ILE A 249 20.25 -21.83 15.37
CA ILE A 249 19.89 -20.53 14.81
C ILE A 249 19.45 -20.66 13.33
N CYS A 250 19.51 -21.86 12.76
CA CYS A 250 19.08 -22.12 11.39
C CYS A 250 17.54 -22.05 11.22
N GLY A 251 17.08 -21.61 10.05
CA GLY A 251 15.66 -21.57 9.69
C GLY A 251 15.15 -22.91 9.15
N ARG A 252 13.84 -23.03 8.90
CA ARG A 252 13.29 -24.21 8.20
C ARG A 252 13.63 -24.09 6.73
N LEU A 253 14.18 -25.15 6.16
CA LEU A 253 14.71 -25.17 4.80
C LEU A 253 13.78 -25.91 3.85
N LYS A 254 13.37 -27.14 4.21
CA LYS A 254 12.44 -27.97 3.45
C LYS A 254 11.44 -28.67 4.34
N TYR A 255 10.28 -28.92 3.75
CA TYR A 255 9.26 -29.82 4.28
C TYR A 255 9.27 -31.13 3.50
N ILE A 256 9.33 -32.24 4.23
CA ILE A 256 9.06 -33.57 3.70
C ILE A 256 7.61 -33.88 4.02
N LEU A 257 6.83 -34.07 2.96
CA LEU A 257 5.38 -34.18 3.01
C LEU A 257 4.99 -35.62 2.72
N THR A 258 4.44 -36.30 3.72
CA THR A 258 3.91 -37.65 3.54
C THR A 258 2.44 -37.57 3.15
N PRO A 259 2.01 -38.26 2.08
CA PRO A 259 0.61 -38.29 1.67
C PRO A 259 -0.26 -38.82 2.80
N ILE A 260 -1.40 -38.17 3.02
CA ILE A 260 -2.36 -38.62 4.04
C ILE A 260 -2.79 -40.06 3.77
N GLN A 261 -2.88 -40.47 2.49
CA GLN A 261 -3.18 -41.84 2.07
C GLN A 261 -2.27 -42.90 2.69
N TRP A 262 -0.99 -42.59 2.92
CA TRP A 262 -0.04 -43.55 3.50
C TRP A 262 -0.39 -43.97 4.93
N PHE A 263 -1.12 -43.13 5.67
CA PHE A 263 -1.57 -43.49 7.01
C PHE A 263 -2.69 -44.55 7.02
N TYR A 264 -3.18 -45.00 5.86
CA TYR A 264 -4.35 -45.88 5.76
C TYR A 264 -4.12 -47.07 4.82
N ASP A 265 -4.26 -48.28 5.37
CA ASP A 265 -4.28 -49.52 4.60
C ASP A 265 -5.72 -49.78 4.13
N HIS A 266 -5.97 -49.60 2.83
CA HIS A 266 -7.13 -50.15 2.10
C HIS A 266 -8.55 -49.99 2.72
N HIS A 267 -8.82 -48.99 3.54
CA HIS A 267 -10.14 -48.77 4.14
C HIS A 267 -11.05 -47.88 3.29
N GLY A 268 -11.41 -48.26 2.06
CA GLY A 268 -12.62 -47.80 1.32
C GLY A 268 -12.94 -46.29 1.20
N ILE A 269 -12.10 -45.38 1.71
CA ILE A 269 -12.30 -43.93 1.73
C ILE A 269 -11.54 -43.37 0.53
N HIS A 270 -12.26 -42.66 -0.35
CA HIS A 270 -11.64 -41.87 -1.41
C HIS A 270 -10.85 -40.71 -0.79
N LEU A 271 -9.55 -40.92 -0.57
CA LEU A 271 -8.66 -39.88 -0.06
C LEU A 271 -8.16 -38.99 -1.22
N PRO A 272 -7.95 -37.68 -0.98
CA PRO A 272 -7.44 -36.77 -1.98
C PRO A 272 -6.09 -37.25 -2.52
N LYS A 273 -6.00 -37.43 -3.84
CA LYS A 273 -4.73 -37.74 -4.53
C LYS A 273 -4.24 -36.47 -5.23
N VAL A 274 -2.95 -36.19 -5.10
CA VAL A 274 -2.28 -35.07 -5.80
C VAL A 274 -1.56 -35.61 -7.02
N PHE A 275 -1.85 -35.01 -8.18
CA PHE A 275 -1.18 -35.29 -9.44
C PHE A 275 -0.17 -34.17 -9.74
N LEU A 276 1.12 -34.52 -9.78
CA LEU A 276 2.19 -33.56 -10.05
C LEU A 276 2.45 -33.48 -11.55
N CYS A 277 2.53 -32.27 -12.10
CA CYS A 277 3.00 -32.05 -13.47
C CYS A 277 4.51 -32.33 -13.58
N LYS A 278 4.94 -32.87 -14.71
CA LYS A 278 6.36 -33.01 -15.00
C LYS A 278 6.92 -31.67 -15.44
N SER A 279 8.24 -31.51 -15.28
CA SER A 279 8.92 -30.25 -15.60
C SER A 279 8.70 -29.79 -17.05
N HIS A 280 8.85 -30.70 -18.02
CA HIS A 280 8.67 -30.38 -19.45
C HIS A 280 7.22 -30.04 -19.83
N GLU A 281 6.23 -30.53 -19.08
CA GLU A 281 4.81 -30.30 -19.35
C GLU A 281 4.37 -28.88 -18.94
N ILE A 282 5.13 -28.20 -18.07
CA ILE A 282 4.79 -26.87 -17.55
C ILE A 282 5.83 -25.80 -17.90
N GLU A 283 6.89 -26.14 -18.64
CA GLU A 283 7.98 -25.22 -18.95
C GLU A 283 7.50 -24.01 -19.75
N ASN A 284 6.63 -24.21 -20.74
CA ASN A 284 6.02 -23.13 -21.52
C ASN A 284 5.12 -22.22 -20.67
N LEU A 285 4.37 -22.81 -19.74
CA LEU A 285 3.52 -22.06 -18.80
C LEU A 285 4.37 -21.24 -17.84
N GLU A 286 5.42 -21.83 -17.28
CA GLU A 286 6.36 -21.12 -16.40
C GLU A 286 7.04 -19.96 -17.15
N TYR A 287 7.49 -20.19 -18.39
CA TYR A 287 8.06 -19.15 -19.23
C TYR A 287 7.07 -18.02 -19.51
N TYR A 288 5.84 -18.36 -19.90
CA TYR A 288 4.76 -17.41 -20.13
C TYR A 288 4.50 -16.52 -18.90
N LEU A 289 4.32 -17.12 -17.72
CA LEU A 289 4.04 -16.41 -16.48
C LEU A 289 5.18 -15.46 -16.08
N LEU A 290 6.44 -15.90 -16.25
CA LEU A 290 7.62 -15.07 -15.99
C LEU A 290 7.71 -13.89 -16.96
N GLN A 291 7.44 -14.11 -18.24
CA GLN A 291 7.41 -13.05 -19.26
C GLN A 291 6.36 -11.99 -18.93
N GLN A 292 5.13 -12.42 -18.67
CA GLN A 292 4.03 -11.51 -18.32
C GLN A 292 4.34 -10.69 -17.06
N LYS A 293 4.88 -11.33 -16.02
CA LYS A 293 5.27 -10.63 -14.79
C LYS A 293 6.41 -9.63 -15.03
N SER A 294 7.40 -9.99 -15.86
CA SER A 294 8.50 -9.10 -16.23
C SER A 294 8.03 -7.90 -17.03
N GLU A 295 7.16 -8.11 -18.02
CA GLU A 295 6.63 -7.07 -18.89
C GLU A 295 5.80 -6.05 -18.12
N LEU A 296 4.86 -6.52 -17.28
CA LEU A 296 4.04 -5.66 -16.42
C LEU A 296 4.91 -4.82 -15.47
N LYS A 297 5.96 -5.41 -14.92
CA LYS A 297 6.93 -4.72 -14.06
C LYS A 297 7.69 -3.63 -14.83
N VAL A 298 8.17 -3.91 -16.04
CA VAL A 298 8.89 -2.94 -16.88
C VAL A 298 7.98 -1.76 -17.23
N LEU A 299 6.75 -2.03 -17.68
CA LEU A 299 5.78 -0.98 -18.01
C LEU A 299 5.45 -0.13 -16.76
N SER A 300 5.17 -0.78 -15.63
CA SER A 300 4.88 -0.08 -14.38
C SER A 300 6.02 0.83 -13.94
N PHE A 301 7.27 0.39 -14.11
CA PHE A 301 8.44 1.21 -13.80
C PHE A 301 8.58 2.41 -14.75
N ARG A 302 8.39 2.19 -16.06
CA ARG A 302 8.45 3.28 -17.05
C ARG A 302 7.39 4.35 -16.78
N VAL A 303 6.15 3.95 -16.46
CA VAL A 303 5.06 4.90 -16.17
C VAL A 303 5.27 5.60 -14.84
N ASN A 304 5.42 4.86 -13.74
CA ASN A 304 5.36 5.43 -12.40
C ASN A 304 6.66 6.10 -11.94
N HIS A 305 7.78 5.83 -12.60
CA HIS A 305 9.08 6.43 -12.26
C HIS A 305 9.65 7.26 -13.40
N ASN A 306 10.01 6.64 -14.53
CA ASN A 306 10.72 7.36 -15.60
C ASN A 306 9.89 8.51 -16.16
N LEU A 307 8.63 8.22 -16.51
CA LEU A 307 7.76 9.19 -17.14
C LEU A 307 7.33 10.28 -16.16
N PHE A 308 6.98 9.88 -14.94
CA PHE A 308 6.66 10.79 -13.85
C PHE A 308 7.78 11.82 -13.60
N GLU A 309 9.04 11.36 -13.50
CA GLU A 309 10.20 12.24 -13.31
C GLU A 309 10.46 13.15 -14.52
N LEU A 310 10.25 12.61 -15.73
CA LEU A 310 10.57 13.31 -16.97
C LEU A 310 9.57 14.44 -17.30
N LEU A 311 8.28 14.25 -17.03
CA LEU A 311 7.23 15.19 -17.43
C LEU A 311 7.04 16.37 -16.47
N GLN A 312 7.47 16.26 -15.20
CA GLN A 312 7.41 17.35 -14.21
C GLN A 312 6.03 18.05 -14.13
N ASP A 313 4.96 17.26 -13.91
CA ASP A 313 3.55 17.70 -13.84
C ASP A 313 2.93 18.25 -15.15
N LYS A 314 3.63 18.18 -16.29
CA LYS A 314 3.04 18.49 -17.62
C LYS A 314 2.37 17.26 -18.24
N TYR A 315 1.41 17.49 -19.14
CA TYR A 315 0.64 16.45 -19.81
C TYR A 315 -0.11 15.51 -18.85
N GLN A 316 -0.64 16.07 -17.75
CA GLN A 316 -1.31 15.27 -16.71
C GLN A 316 -2.46 14.43 -17.26
N ARG A 317 -3.18 14.91 -18.28
CA ARG A 317 -4.26 14.16 -18.92
C ARG A 317 -3.73 12.88 -19.58
N GLN A 318 -2.74 13.00 -20.46
CA GLN A 318 -2.13 11.86 -21.14
C GLN A 318 -1.45 10.90 -20.15
N PHE A 319 -0.82 11.43 -19.11
CA PHE A 319 -0.25 10.62 -18.04
C PHE A 319 -1.31 9.80 -17.30
N ASN A 320 -2.44 10.43 -16.93
CA ASN A 320 -3.56 9.74 -16.30
C ASN A 320 -4.17 8.68 -17.23
N ASP A 321 -4.34 8.98 -18.52
CA ASP A 321 -4.86 8.03 -19.51
C ASP A 321 -3.98 6.75 -19.57
N ILE A 322 -2.65 6.90 -19.56
CA ILE A 322 -1.71 5.76 -19.51
C ILE A 322 -1.80 5.00 -18.17
N GLN A 323 -2.00 5.69 -17.05
CA GLN A 323 -2.18 5.04 -15.75
C GLN A 323 -3.48 4.22 -15.69
N GLU A 324 -4.56 4.71 -16.33
CA GLU A 324 -5.81 3.96 -16.49
C GLU A 324 -5.59 2.72 -17.38
N GLU A 325 -4.92 2.86 -18.53
CA GLU A 325 -4.57 1.72 -19.40
C GLU A 325 -3.70 0.68 -18.66
N LEU A 326 -2.71 1.13 -17.87
CA LEU A 326 -1.87 0.25 -17.06
C LEU A 326 -2.68 -0.49 -15.98
N SER A 327 -3.66 0.18 -15.37
CA SER A 327 -4.55 -0.41 -14.38
C SER A 327 -5.47 -1.47 -15.03
N GLU A 328 -6.01 -1.19 -16.23
CA GLU A 328 -6.76 -2.16 -17.02
C GLU A 328 -5.91 -3.40 -17.36
N LEU A 329 -4.64 -3.19 -17.76
CA LEU A 329 -3.69 -4.26 -18.05
C LEU A 329 -3.46 -5.16 -16.83
N GLN A 330 -3.26 -4.58 -15.65
CA GLN A 330 -3.09 -5.32 -14.40
C GLN A 330 -4.31 -6.21 -14.08
N VAL A 331 -5.53 -5.69 -14.28
CA VAL A 331 -6.78 -6.45 -14.07
C VAL A 331 -6.88 -7.61 -15.07
N LEU A 332 -6.52 -7.41 -16.33
CA LEU A 332 -6.53 -8.47 -17.34
C LEU A 332 -5.52 -9.57 -17.04
N HIS A 333 -4.30 -9.21 -16.63
CA HIS A 333 -3.31 -10.20 -16.18
C HIS A 333 -3.81 -11.00 -14.99
N MET A 334 -4.41 -10.34 -13.98
CA MET A 334 -4.97 -11.03 -12.82
C MET A 334 -6.02 -12.05 -13.21
N LYS A 335 -6.92 -11.72 -14.15
CA LYS A 335 -7.93 -12.65 -14.68
C LYS A 335 -7.29 -13.84 -15.43
N ASP A 336 -6.22 -13.60 -16.18
CA ASP A 336 -5.52 -14.69 -16.88
C ASP A 336 -4.75 -15.60 -15.90
N ILE A 337 -4.14 -15.04 -14.86
CA ILE A 337 -3.56 -15.81 -13.75
C ILE A 337 -4.63 -16.67 -13.09
N GLU A 338 -5.80 -16.12 -12.77
CA GLU A 338 -6.93 -16.86 -12.17
C GLU A 338 -7.44 -17.98 -13.09
N ARG A 339 -7.51 -17.74 -14.40
CA ARG A 339 -7.87 -18.77 -15.38
C ARG A 339 -6.86 -19.93 -15.34
N LEU A 340 -5.57 -19.63 -15.39
CA LEU A 340 -4.49 -20.63 -15.39
C LEU A 340 -4.37 -21.35 -14.04
N TYR A 341 -4.59 -20.63 -12.93
CA TYR A 341 -4.75 -21.18 -11.58
C TYR A 341 -5.76 -22.31 -11.58
N ASN A 342 -6.96 -22.06 -12.12
CA ASN A 342 -8.05 -23.03 -12.14
C ASN A 342 -7.73 -24.26 -13.00
N VAL A 343 -7.00 -24.10 -14.10
CA VAL A 343 -6.53 -25.22 -14.94
C VAL A 343 -5.55 -26.10 -14.15
N VAL A 344 -4.53 -25.49 -13.53
CA VAL A 344 -3.52 -26.24 -12.76
C VAL A 344 -4.15 -26.92 -11.54
N LEU A 345 -5.09 -26.27 -10.87
CA LEU A 345 -5.85 -26.86 -9.76
C LEU A 345 -6.61 -28.12 -10.19
N LYS A 346 -7.32 -28.05 -11.33
CA LYS A 346 -8.05 -29.20 -11.91
C LYS A 346 -7.13 -30.33 -12.37
N ILE A 347 -5.89 -30.03 -12.75
CA ILE A 347 -4.91 -31.05 -13.08
C ILE A 347 -4.43 -31.73 -11.80
N ARG A 348 -4.05 -30.94 -10.81
CA ARG A 348 -3.50 -31.45 -9.55
C ARG A 348 -4.51 -32.29 -8.77
N ASN A 349 -5.80 -31.95 -8.84
CA ASN A 349 -6.88 -32.75 -8.23
C ASN A 349 -7.34 -33.95 -9.09
N GLY A 350 -6.80 -34.11 -10.30
CA GLY A 350 -7.10 -35.24 -11.20
C GLY A 350 -8.40 -35.11 -12.00
N THR A 351 -9.04 -33.93 -12.01
CA THR A 351 -10.27 -33.68 -12.80
C THR A 351 -9.99 -33.65 -14.30
N ILE A 352 -8.84 -33.11 -14.71
CA ILE A 352 -8.43 -33.01 -16.11
C ILE A 352 -6.98 -33.50 -16.30
N THR A 353 -6.64 -33.88 -17.53
CA THR A 353 -5.29 -34.32 -17.90
C THR A 353 -4.38 -33.14 -18.26
N GLN A 354 -3.07 -33.34 -18.09
CA GLN A 354 -2.02 -32.34 -18.38
C GLN A 354 -2.00 -31.87 -19.85
N SER A 355 -2.51 -32.68 -20.78
CA SER A 355 -2.67 -32.33 -22.19
C SER A 355 -3.51 -31.09 -22.47
N LEU A 356 -4.28 -30.60 -21.47
CA LEU A 356 -5.01 -29.34 -21.58
C LEU A 356 -4.11 -28.12 -21.41
N ILE A 357 -2.98 -28.21 -20.69
CA ILE A 357 -2.06 -27.08 -20.49
C ILE A 357 -1.58 -26.57 -21.84
N GLU A 358 -1.11 -27.46 -22.72
CA GLU A 358 -0.61 -27.09 -24.04
C GLU A 358 -1.69 -26.48 -24.96
N LYS A 359 -2.97 -26.80 -24.72
CA LYS A 359 -4.10 -26.22 -25.48
C LYS A 359 -4.55 -24.87 -24.94
N GLU A 360 -4.48 -24.69 -23.62
CA GLU A 360 -4.94 -23.50 -22.90
C GLU A 360 -3.86 -22.43 -22.76
N VAL A 361 -2.59 -22.81 -22.92
CA VAL A 361 -1.41 -21.96 -22.75
C VAL A 361 -0.76 -21.74 -24.11
N SER A 362 -1.02 -20.55 -24.66
CA SER A 362 -0.23 -20.00 -25.76
C SER A 362 1.03 -19.34 -25.18
N LEU A 363 2.16 -19.38 -25.92
CA LEU A 363 3.32 -18.56 -25.58
C LEU A 363 3.02 -17.06 -25.71
N ASP A 364 2.04 -16.72 -26.54
CA ASP A 364 1.56 -15.37 -26.73
C ASP A 364 0.38 -15.05 -25.78
N PRO A 365 0.33 -13.84 -25.18
CA PRO A 365 -0.79 -13.42 -24.33
C PRO A 365 -2.11 -13.35 -25.07
N PRO A 366 -3.26 -13.30 -24.37
CA PRO A 366 -4.54 -12.93 -24.97
C PRO A 366 -4.43 -11.66 -25.84
N LYS A 367 -5.15 -11.63 -26.98
CA LYS A 367 -5.08 -10.52 -27.94
C LYS A 367 -5.34 -9.14 -27.32
N GLU A 368 -6.22 -9.09 -26.32
CA GLU A 368 -6.54 -7.86 -25.59
C GLU A 368 -5.33 -7.35 -24.79
N ILE A 369 -4.64 -8.25 -24.07
CA ILE A 369 -3.40 -7.95 -23.34
C ILE A 369 -2.32 -7.45 -24.30
N GLN A 370 -2.11 -8.14 -25.43
CA GLN A 370 -1.14 -7.71 -26.45
C GLN A 370 -1.45 -6.31 -27.00
N ARG A 371 -2.73 -6.04 -27.29
CA ARG A 371 -3.17 -4.73 -27.79
C ARG A 371 -2.86 -3.64 -26.78
N LEU A 372 -3.17 -3.87 -25.52
CA LEU A 372 -3.02 -2.89 -24.46
C LEU A 372 -1.54 -2.62 -24.14
N ILE A 373 -0.70 -3.66 -24.07
CA ILE A 373 0.77 -3.54 -23.96
C ILE A 373 1.32 -2.66 -25.09
N LYS A 374 0.89 -2.91 -26.33
CA LYS A 374 1.33 -2.14 -27.50
C LYS A 374 0.90 -0.67 -27.41
N ASN A 375 -0.33 -0.40 -26.99
CA ASN A 375 -0.85 0.95 -26.82
C ASN A 375 -0.07 1.70 -25.73
N ILE A 376 0.04 1.12 -24.54
CA ILE A 376 0.78 1.69 -23.41
C ILE A 376 2.22 1.98 -23.82
N THR A 377 2.90 1.02 -24.47
CA THR A 377 4.28 1.21 -24.93
C THR A 377 4.38 2.39 -25.89
N SER A 378 3.47 2.48 -26.88
CA SER A 378 3.45 3.59 -27.84
C SER A 378 3.21 4.94 -27.16
N HIS A 379 2.28 5.01 -26.22
CA HIS A 379 1.96 6.24 -25.49
C HIS A 379 3.12 6.67 -24.57
N ILE A 380 3.79 5.72 -23.91
CA ILE A 380 5.00 5.98 -23.13
C ILE A 380 6.09 6.53 -24.04
N ASP A 381 6.36 5.89 -25.18
CA ASP A 381 7.41 6.31 -26.12
C ASP A 381 7.16 7.75 -26.63
N GLU A 382 5.91 8.11 -26.93
CA GLU A 382 5.52 9.45 -27.35
C GLU A 382 5.80 10.51 -26.26
N LEU A 383 5.40 10.24 -25.01
CA LEU A 383 5.63 11.18 -23.92
C LEU A 383 7.09 11.22 -23.45
N GLU A 384 7.81 10.10 -23.50
CA GLU A 384 9.26 10.07 -23.26
C GLU A 384 10.00 10.94 -24.29
N PHE A 385 9.60 10.90 -25.56
CA PHE A 385 10.13 11.79 -26.58
C PHE A 385 9.89 13.27 -26.23
N LYS A 386 8.66 13.62 -25.83
CA LYS A 386 8.29 15.00 -25.44
C LYS A 386 9.06 15.49 -24.22
N GLY A 387 9.17 14.66 -23.19
CA GLY A 387 9.93 14.99 -21.99
C GLY A 387 11.43 15.20 -22.28
N ASN A 388 12.02 14.43 -23.20
CA ASN A 388 13.40 14.66 -23.65
C ASN A 388 13.54 15.97 -24.44
N LEU A 389 12.56 16.33 -25.29
CA LEU A 389 12.53 17.63 -25.95
C LEU A 389 12.44 18.77 -24.93
N MET A 390 11.61 18.65 -23.90
CA MET A 390 11.50 19.64 -22.83
C MET A 390 12.84 19.88 -22.14
N LYS A 391 13.57 18.81 -21.82
CA LYS A 391 14.92 18.91 -21.24
C LYS A 391 15.90 19.61 -22.18
N LEU A 392 15.88 19.29 -23.47
CA LEU A 392 16.71 19.96 -24.49
C LEU A 392 16.41 21.47 -24.52
N LEU A 393 15.14 21.83 -24.67
CA LEU A 393 14.67 23.21 -24.72
C LEU A 393 15.08 23.99 -23.47
N GLN A 394 14.91 23.39 -22.29
CA GLN A 394 15.26 24.01 -21.01
C GLN A 394 16.78 24.26 -20.89
N ASN A 395 17.62 23.32 -21.35
CA ASN A 395 19.07 23.48 -21.35
C ASN A 395 19.54 24.66 -22.21
N ASP A 396 18.80 24.94 -23.30
CA ASP A 396 19.08 26.04 -24.22
C ASP A 396 18.30 27.33 -23.88
N GLY A 397 17.64 27.39 -22.71
CA GLY A 397 17.00 28.59 -22.18
C GLY A 397 15.56 28.86 -22.66
N PHE A 398 14.91 27.89 -23.31
CA PHE A 398 13.49 27.98 -23.67
C PHE A 398 12.58 27.59 -22.50
N GLU A 399 11.48 28.34 -22.36
CA GLU A 399 10.31 27.92 -21.59
C GLU A 399 9.40 27.06 -22.47
N TYR A 400 9.04 25.88 -21.98
CA TYR A 400 8.13 24.99 -22.69
C TYR A 400 6.67 25.25 -22.28
N CYS A 401 5.80 25.50 -23.26
CA CYS A 401 4.36 25.72 -23.11
C CYS A 401 3.56 24.69 -23.91
N ASN A 402 2.78 23.85 -23.21
CA ASN A 402 1.78 22.99 -23.84
C ASN A 402 0.51 23.81 -24.08
N VAL A 403 0.19 24.09 -25.35
CA VAL A 403 -0.91 25.00 -25.71
C VAL A 403 -2.27 24.41 -25.36
N ALA A 404 -2.39 23.08 -25.27
CA ALA A 404 -3.64 22.43 -24.87
C ALA A 404 -4.11 22.85 -23.46
N ASP A 405 -3.17 23.19 -22.57
CA ASP A 405 -3.48 23.60 -21.19
C ASP A 405 -4.09 25.00 -21.11
N LEU A 406 -4.00 25.79 -22.19
CA LEU A 406 -4.52 27.15 -22.25
C LEU A 406 -6.01 27.21 -22.64
N GLY A 407 -6.66 26.07 -22.90
CA GLY A 407 -8.10 26.01 -23.21
C GLY A 407 -8.49 26.76 -24.48
N ILE A 408 -7.59 26.85 -25.45
CA ILE A 408 -7.81 27.56 -26.72
C ILE A 408 -8.90 26.83 -27.53
N ASP A 409 -9.88 27.58 -28.03
CA ASP A 409 -10.95 27.07 -28.91
C ASP A 409 -10.55 27.22 -30.39
N ASP A 410 -11.00 26.31 -31.25
CA ASP A 410 -10.70 26.31 -32.69
C ASP A 410 -11.36 27.47 -33.46
N ARG A 411 -12.25 28.21 -32.78
CA ARG A 411 -12.95 29.41 -33.26
C ARG A 411 -12.12 30.70 -33.16
N LEU A 412 -10.99 30.68 -32.44
CA LEU A 412 -10.14 31.87 -32.27
C LEU A 412 -9.26 32.11 -33.50
N GLU A 413 -9.10 33.38 -33.89
CA GLU A 413 -8.21 33.74 -35.00
C GLU A 413 -6.73 33.63 -34.58
N GLY A 414 -5.84 33.29 -35.52
CA GLY A 414 -4.42 33.04 -35.23
C GLY A 414 -3.70 34.20 -34.53
N ASN A 415 -4.09 35.45 -34.79
CA ASN A 415 -3.55 36.61 -34.09
C ASN A 415 -3.98 36.67 -32.61
N GLN A 416 -5.21 36.28 -32.30
CA GLN A 416 -5.73 36.24 -30.93
C GLN A 416 -4.99 35.17 -30.10
N ILE A 417 -4.65 34.03 -30.72
CA ILE A 417 -3.86 32.97 -30.08
C ILE A 417 -2.45 33.46 -29.76
N ILE A 418 -1.82 34.15 -30.71
CA ILE A 418 -0.49 34.75 -30.52
C ILE A 418 -0.52 35.80 -29.41
N ASP A 419 -1.53 36.67 -29.38
CA ASP A 419 -1.71 37.69 -28.33
C ASP A 419 -1.90 37.06 -26.95
N MET A 420 -2.64 35.95 -26.84
CA MET A 420 -2.77 35.19 -25.59
C MET A 420 -1.44 34.56 -25.14
N LEU A 421 -0.64 34.02 -26.08
CA LEU A 421 0.66 33.42 -25.78
C LEU A 421 1.70 34.47 -25.33
N PHE A 422 1.64 35.68 -25.91
CA PHE A 422 2.46 36.82 -25.45
C PHE A 422 2.00 37.33 -24.08
N GLY A 423 0.70 37.52 -23.88
CA GLY A 423 0.13 38.21 -22.72
C GLY A 423 0.59 39.67 -22.66
N ASN A 424 0.81 40.21 -21.45
CA ASN A 424 1.30 41.57 -21.25
C ASN A 424 2.84 41.70 -21.27
N ASP A 425 3.56 40.67 -21.73
CA ASP A 425 5.02 40.63 -21.65
C ASP A 425 5.65 41.10 -22.96
N SER A 426 6.23 42.29 -22.92
CA SER A 426 6.88 42.90 -24.06
C SER A 426 8.25 42.32 -24.42
N HIS A 427 8.76 41.34 -23.67
CA HIS A 427 10.10 40.74 -23.84
C HIS A 427 10.06 39.23 -24.09
N LYS A 428 9.04 38.73 -24.79
CA LYS A 428 8.95 37.32 -25.20
C LYS A 428 9.26 37.12 -26.69
N ALA A 429 9.75 35.94 -27.02
CA ALA A 429 9.82 35.41 -28.36
C ALA A 429 9.19 34.01 -28.41
N LEU A 430 8.20 33.82 -29.29
CA LEU A 430 7.45 32.57 -29.40
C LEU A 430 8.01 31.72 -30.55
N PHE A 431 8.17 30.42 -30.32
CA PHE A 431 8.35 29.39 -31.34
C PHE A 431 7.17 28.42 -31.29
N CYS A 432 6.27 28.49 -32.28
CA CYS A 432 5.10 27.62 -32.36
C CYS A 432 5.38 26.42 -33.28
N SER A 433 5.09 25.20 -32.81
CA SER A 433 5.26 23.97 -33.58
C SER A 433 4.31 22.87 -33.10
N THR A 434 4.27 21.75 -33.84
CA THR A 434 3.65 20.49 -33.43
C THR A 434 4.64 19.35 -33.66
N ASP A 435 4.46 18.22 -33.00
CA ASP A 435 5.31 17.05 -33.22
C ASP A 435 5.31 16.62 -34.67
N LYS A 436 4.14 16.62 -35.33
CA LYS A 436 4.02 16.31 -36.75
C LYS A 436 4.83 17.29 -37.61
N LEU A 437 4.67 18.60 -37.42
CA LEU A 437 5.39 19.60 -38.21
C LEU A 437 6.91 19.51 -38.01
N ARG A 438 7.36 19.24 -36.78
CA ARG A 438 8.78 19.01 -36.48
C ARG A 438 9.30 17.76 -37.18
N ASN A 439 8.61 16.63 -37.02
CA ASN A 439 9.03 15.35 -37.57
C ASN A 439 9.05 15.37 -39.10
N ASP A 440 8.05 16.01 -39.73
CA ASP A 440 7.97 16.15 -41.18
C ASP A 440 9.01 17.15 -41.75
N ASN A 441 9.55 18.07 -40.94
CA ASN A 441 10.42 19.16 -41.41
C ASN A 441 11.57 19.49 -40.43
N GLN A 442 12.38 18.49 -40.10
CA GLN A 442 13.43 18.60 -39.08
C GLN A 442 14.51 19.67 -39.40
N GLU A 443 14.86 19.85 -40.68
CA GLU A 443 15.81 20.89 -41.11
C GLU A 443 15.28 22.31 -40.82
N ILE A 444 13.99 22.55 -41.11
CA ILE A 444 13.34 23.84 -40.87
C ILE A 444 13.25 24.11 -39.36
N TRP A 445 12.89 23.09 -38.57
CA TRP A 445 12.86 23.21 -37.12
C TRP A 445 14.24 23.59 -36.57
N THR A 446 15.30 22.90 -37.01
CA THR A 446 16.68 23.14 -36.57
C THR A 446 17.15 24.55 -36.92
N LYS A 447 16.80 25.03 -38.11
CA LYS A 447 17.11 26.40 -38.55
C LYS A 447 16.42 27.44 -37.64
N LEU A 448 15.10 27.36 -37.48
CA LEU A 448 14.34 28.31 -36.65
C LEU A 448 14.78 28.28 -35.18
N TYR A 449 15.07 27.09 -34.67
CA TYR A 449 15.59 26.88 -33.32
C TYR A 449 16.93 27.62 -33.11
N SER A 450 17.87 27.44 -34.04
CA SER A 450 19.20 28.07 -33.98
C SER A 450 19.11 29.59 -34.09
N GLU A 451 18.25 30.10 -34.98
CA GLU A 451 18.02 31.54 -35.15
C GLU A 451 17.51 32.19 -33.86
N MET A 452 16.61 31.53 -33.11
CA MET A 452 16.09 32.06 -31.84
C MET A 452 17.13 32.07 -30.73
N ILE A 453 18.00 31.06 -30.67
CA ILE A 453 19.13 31.04 -29.73
C ILE A 453 20.09 32.20 -30.03
N GLU A 454 20.41 32.44 -31.30
CA GLU A 454 21.25 33.58 -31.69
C GLU A 454 20.61 34.92 -31.33
N GLU A 455 19.30 35.04 -31.49
CA GLU A 455 18.58 36.27 -31.14
C GLU A 455 18.55 36.52 -29.63
N ASN A 456 18.39 35.47 -28.82
CA ASN A 456 18.52 35.57 -27.35
C ASN A 456 19.94 35.96 -26.92
N LYS A 457 20.98 35.46 -27.61
CA LYS A 457 22.37 35.90 -27.34
C LYS A 457 22.57 37.39 -27.63
N LYS A 458 21.90 37.93 -28.65
CA LYS A 458 21.93 39.38 -28.97
C LYS A 458 21.10 40.20 -28.00
N ASN A 459 19.99 39.64 -27.51
CA ASN A 459 19.04 40.29 -26.61
C ASN A 459 18.80 39.44 -25.35
N PRO A 460 19.69 39.50 -24.33
CA PRO A 460 19.61 38.62 -23.15
C PRO A 460 18.34 38.79 -22.30
N GLN A 461 17.61 39.90 -22.47
CA GLN A 461 16.32 40.14 -21.81
C GLN A 461 15.15 39.43 -22.50
N LEU A 462 15.36 38.84 -23.69
CA LEU A 462 14.34 38.19 -24.49
C LEU A 462 14.07 36.75 -23.99
N ARG A 463 12.89 36.49 -23.46
CA ARG A 463 12.50 35.15 -23.01
C ARG A 463 12.01 34.29 -24.18
N LEU A 464 12.69 33.18 -24.43
CA LEU A 464 12.31 32.22 -25.46
C LEU A 464 11.22 31.29 -24.95
N VAL A 465 10.13 31.12 -25.70
CA VAL A 465 9.03 30.22 -25.36
C VAL A 465 8.76 29.29 -26.54
N TYR A 466 8.81 27.98 -26.30
CA TYR A 466 8.37 26.97 -27.25
C TYR A 466 6.91 26.59 -26.96
N ALA A 467 6.01 26.94 -27.88
CA ALA A 467 4.59 26.67 -27.81
C ALA A 467 4.25 25.42 -28.65
N ASP A 468 3.91 24.33 -27.96
CA ASP A 468 3.55 23.05 -28.57
C ASP A 468 2.04 22.93 -28.78
N PHE A 469 1.63 22.83 -30.04
CA PHE A 469 0.25 22.71 -30.47
C PHE A 469 -0.19 21.25 -30.67
N THR A 470 0.62 20.24 -30.32
CA THR A 470 0.36 18.83 -30.65
C THR A 470 -1.00 18.33 -30.16
N TYR A 471 -1.39 18.68 -28.93
CA TYR A 471 -2.71 18.33 -28.37
C TYR A 471 -3.69 19.51 -28.38
N SER A 472 -3.37 20.60 -29.06
CA SER A 472 -4.26 21.75 -29.19
C SER A 472 -5.41 21.42 -30.15
N THR A 473 -6.60 21.90 -29.84
CA THR A 473 -7.76 21.90 -30.75
C THR A 473 -7.49 22.75 -32.00
N TYR A 474 -6.67 23.80 -31.87
CA TYR A 474 -6.25 24.66 -32.97
C TYR A 474 -5.17 24.00 -33.82
N LYS A 475 -5.47 23.80 -35.11
CA LYS A 475 -4.57 23.15 -36.06
C LYS A 475 -3.54 24.13 -36.63
N LEU A 476 -2.35 24.14 -36.03
CA LEU A 476 -1.22 24.90 -36.55
C LEU A 476 -0.80 24.38 -37.94
N LYS A 477 -0.84 25.25 -38.96
CA LYS A 477 -0.54 24.87 -40.35
C LYS A 477 0.96 24.84 -40.67
N LYS A 478 1.77 25.65 -40.00
CA LYS A 478 3.22 25.75 -40.21
C LYS A 478 3.92 26.21 -38.94
N MET A 479 5.21 25.88 -38.83
CA MET A 479 6.06 26.42 -37.77
C MET A 479 6.22 27.93 -37.92
N THR A 480 6.19 28.67 -36.81
CA THR A 480 6.30 30.13 -36.82
C THR A 480 7.12 30.64 -35.64
N THR A 481 7.82 31.75 -35.85
CA THR A 481 8.51 32.51 -34.80
C THR A 481 7.95 33.93 -34.75
N THR A 482 7.83 34.54 -33.57
CA THR A 482 7.30 35.92 -33.42
C THR A 482 7.99 36.65 -32.26
N LEU A 483 8.30 37.94 -32.44
CA LEU A 483 8.95 38.83 -31.48
C LEU A 483 7.98 39.94 -31.02
N SER A 484 8.06 40.34 -29.75
CA SER A 484 7.26 41.44 -29.18
C SER A 484 7.72 42.84 -29.67
N LYS A 485 6.78 43.81 -29.71
CA LYS A 485 6.88 45.07 -30.48
C LYS A 485 7.52 46.29 -29.78
N ASP A 486 7.83 46.29 -28.47
CA ASP A 486 8.02 47.55 -27.71
C ASP A 486 9.47 47.98 -27.33
N MET A 487 10.54 47.45 -27.94
CA MET A 487 11.92 47.85 -27.58
C MET A 487 12.49 49.07 -28.36
N LYS A 488 11.73 50.17 -28.47
CA LYS A 488 12.27 51.48 -28.92
C LYS A 488 11.58 52.67 -28.22
N ALA A 489 12.04 53.05 -27.03
CA ALA A 489 12.23 54.45 -26.60
C ALA A 489 12.32 54.60 -25.07
N ASN A 490 13.48 55.10 -24.63
CA ASN A 490 13.68 56.23 -23.71
C ASN A 490 14.60 55.97 -22.51
N GLN A 491 15.74 56.66 -22.59
CA GLN A 491 16.67 56.95 -21.51
C GLN A 491 16.35 58.34 -20.91
N ASN A 492 16.60 58.43 -19.61
CA ASN A 492 17.12 59.57 -18.82
C ASN A 492 16.23 60.28 -17.77
N PRO A 493 16.87 60.71 -16.65
CA PRO A 493 16.27 60.76 -15.31
C PRO A 493 16.31 62.16 -14.66
N SER A 494 15.70 62.35 -13.48
CA SER A 494 16.03 63.51 -12.62
C SER A 494 15.80 63.31 -11.12
N ASN A 495 16.72 63.94 -10.37
CA ASN A 495 17.09 63.96 -8.95
C ASN A 495 16.08 64.51 -7.91
N SER A 496 16.24 64.10 -6.64
CA SER A 496 16.52 64.94 -5.43
C SER A 496 16.38 64.11 -4.11
N GLN A 497 17.45 63.87 -3.32
CA GLN A 497 17.85 64.53 -2.04
C GLN A 497 16.69 64.88 -1.09
N SER A 498 16.61 64.63 0.24
CA SER A 498 17.50 64.28 1.37
C SER A 498 16.57 64.04 2.61
N SER A 499 16.79 63.20 3.63
CA SER A 499 17.63 63.39 4.84
C SER A 499 17.08 62.49 6.00
N GLU A 500 17.95 62.08 6.93
CA GLU A 500 17.80 61.03 7.97
C GLU A 500 17.02 61.44 9.25
N SER A 501 16.45 60.46 9.98
CA SER A 501 16.75 60.25 11.43
C SER A 501 16.16 58.97 12.04
N ASP A 502 16.99 58.31 12.87
CA ASP A 502 16.82 57.05 13.60
C ASP A 502 15.77 57.04 14.73
N ARG A 503 15.15 55.86 14.99
CA ARG A 503 15.03 55.28 16.36
C ARG A 503 14.52 53.82 16.41
N LYS A 504 15.35 52.93 16.97
CA LYS A 504 15.11 51.51 17.33
C LYS A 504 14.25 51.33 18.59
N ARG A 505 13.41 50.28 18.65
CA ARG A 505 13.08 49.45 19.86
C ARG A 505 12.26 48.20 19.44
N LYS A 506 12.85 47.00 19.48
CA LYS A 506 12.82 45.94 20.53
C LYS A 506 11.48 45.17 20.63
N THR A 507 11.51 43.94 20.13
CA THR A 507 10.53 42.84 20.28
C THR A 507 10.68 42.11 21.63
N PRO A 508 9.60 41.53 22.19
CA PRO A 508 9.70 40.44 23.17
C PRO A 508 9.25 39.09 22.59
N SER A 509 9.99 38.06 22.99
CA SER A 509 9.80 36.63 22.74
C SER A 509 8.66 36.02 23.58
N PRO A 510 7.98 34.96 23.11
CA PRO A 510 6.91 34.28 23.85
C PRO A 510 7.45 33.16 24.77
N THR A 511 6.87 33.07 25.96
CA THR A 511 7.03 31.98 26.94
C THR A 511 6.04 30.83 26.69
N PRO A 512 6.36 29.58 27.11
CA PRO A 512 5.58 28.38 26.81
C PRO A 512 4.37 28.21 27.74
N PRO A 513 3.28 27.51 27.32
CA PRO A 513 2.11 27.31 28.17
C PRO A 513 2.25 26.07 29.09
N PRO A 514 1.53 26.04 30.23
CA PRO A 514 1.58 24.96 31.22
C PRO A 514 0.57 23.83 30.92
N SER A 515 0.84 22.66 31.52
CA SER A 515 0.09 21.40 31.47
C SER A 515 -1.38 21.51 31.88
N SER A 516 -2.31 21.07 31.02
CA SER A 516 -3.76 21.01 31.28
C SER A 516 -4.29 19.57 31.21
N THR A 517 -5.31 19.29 32.03
CA THR A 517 -6.15 18.08 31.98
C THR A 517 -6.89 17.99 30.64
N ASP A 518 -6.93 16.80 30.03
CA ASP A 518 -7.53 16.59 28.71
C ASP A 518 -9.06 16.86 28.70
N GLU A 519 -9.51 17.85 27.92
CA GLU A 519 -10.93 18.24 27.78
C GLU A 519 -11.78 17.20 27.01
N PHE A 520 -11.14 16.46 26.08
CA PHE A 520 -11.82 15.52 25.18
C PHE A 520 -11.50 14.07 25.52
N ILE A 521 -12.48 13.18 25.32
CA ILE A 521 -12.30 11.74 25.25
C ILE A 521 -12.32 11.35 23.77
N ASN A 522 -11.16 11.03 23.19
CA ASN A 522 -11.02 10.75 21.76
C ASN A 522 -11.13 9.25 21.50
N ILE A 523 -12.17 8.83 20.78
CA ILE A 523 -12.45 7.43 20.49
C ILE A 523 -12.46 7.20 18.98
N LEU A 524 -11.58 6.32 18.51
CA LEU A 524 -11.51 5.89 17.11
C LEU A 524 -12.51 4.75 16.87
N LEU A 525 -13.37 4.86 15.87
CA LEU A 525 -14.31 3.80 15.48
C LEU A 525 -13.76 3.04 14.28
N LEU A 526 -13.58 1.73 14.39
CA LEU A 526 -13.15 0.87 13.29
C LEU A 526 -14.09 -0.32 13.15
N GLY A 527 -14.34 -0.78 11.94
CA GLY A 527 -15.20 -1.91 11.69
C GLY A 527 -15.46 -2.08 10.21
N GLU A 528 -15.88 -3.29 9.82
CA GLU A 528 -16.14 -3.65 8.43
C GLU A 528 -17.15 -2.70 7.76
N SER A 529 -17.04 -2.54 6.45
CA SER A 529 -18.05 -1.84 5.65
C SER A 529 -19.44 -2.44 5.90
N GLY A 530 -20.42 -1.59 6.24
CA GLY A 530 -21.79 -2.04 6.55
C GLY A 530 -22.00 -2.66 7.94
N VAL A 531 -21.03 -2.57 8.86
CA VAL A 531 -21.21 -3.00 10.27
C VAL A 531 -22.14 -2.09 11.07
N GLY A 532 -22.37 -0.85 10.60
CA GLY A 532 -23.29 0.11 11.21
C GLY A 532 -22.64 1.22 12.05
N LYS A 533 -21.42 1.67 11.72
CA LYS A 533 -20.70 2.74 12.45
C LYS A 533 -21.50 4.06 12.52
N SER A 534 -21.92 4.59 11.38
CA SER A 534 -22.71 5.83 11.29
C SER A 534 -24.07 5.68 11.98
N THR A 535 -24.72 4.52 11.82
CA THR A 535 -25.99 4.19 12.50
C THR A 535 -25.82 4.15 14.01
N PHE A 536 -24.72 3.58 14.50
CA PHE A 536 -24.38 3.55 15.92
C PHE A 536 -24.20 4.97 16.48
N ILE A 537 -23.51 5.86 15.77
CA ILE A 537 -23.34 7.27 16.20
C ILE A 537 -24.70 7.96 16.33
N ASN A 538 -25.58 7.83 15.32
CA ASN A 538 -26.91 8.42 15.38
C ASN A 538 -27.76 7.83 16.52
N ALA A 539 -27.76 6.50 16.67
CA ALA A 539 -28.49 5.84 17.74
C ALA A 539 -27.99 6.31 19.11
N PHE A 540 -26.67 6.38 19.30
CA PHE A 540 -26.05 6.87 20.54
C PHE A 540 -26.44 8.32 20.85
N ALA A 541 -26.52 9.20 19.84
CA ALA A 541 -26.99 10.57 20.02
C ALA A 541 -28.41 10.63 20.60
N ASN A 542 -29.32 9.82 20.06
CA ASN A 542 -30.70 9.74 20.52
C ASN A 542 -30.79 9.15 21.93
N TYR A 543 -30.03 8.10 22.22
CA TYR A 543 -30.00 7.44 23.53
C TYR A 543 -29.41 8.31 24.64
N LEU A 544 -28.56 9.29 24.29
CA LEU A 544 -28.05 10.27 25.23
C LEU A 544 -29.01 11.45 25.45
N HIS A 545 -29.78 11.82 24.43
CA HIS A 545 -30.62 13.02 24.47
C HIS A 545 -32.00 12.75 25.07
N PHE A 546 -32.70 11.71 24.60
CA PHE A 546 -34.08 11.42 24.97
C PHE A 546 -34.14 10.42 26.12
N GLN A 547 -35.08 10.63 27.04
CA GLN A 547 -35.29 9.74 28.20
C GLN A 547 -36.11 8.51 27.84
N SER A 548 -37.00 8.62 26.85
CA SER A 548 -37.90 7.54 26.42
C SER A 548 -38.04 7.48 24.90
N LEU A 549 -38.48 6.33 24.39
CA LEU A 549 -38.79 6.16 22.97
C LEU A 549 -39.94 7.08 22.53
N ASP A 550 -40.93 7.29 23.40
CA ASP A 550 -42.06 8.18 23.15
C ASP A 550 -41.62 9.61 22.95
N GLU A 551 -40.75 10.14 23.83
CA GLU A 551 -40.19 11.48 23.70
C GLU A 551 -39.46 11.65 22.36
N ALA A 552 -38.60 10.69 22.00
CA ALA A 552 -37.88 10.70 20.74
C ALA A 552 -38.80 10.64 19.50
N GLN A 553 -39.94 9.96 19.61
CA GLN A 553 -40.95 9.91 18.56
C GLN A 553 -41.68 11.24 18.38
N HIS A 554 -42.02 11.91 19.48
CA HIS A 554 -42.74 13.20 19.46
C HIS A 554 -41.85 14.36 19.00
N GLU A 555 -40.61 14.42 19.48
CA GLU A 555 -39.68 15.53 19.20
C GLU A 555 -38.87 15.37 17.90
N LYS A 556 -39.08 14.24 17.21
CA LYS A 556 -38.32 13.73 16.04
C LYS A 556 -36.90 13.25 16.41
N PRO A 557 -36.43 12.14 15.80
CA PRO A 557 -35.10 11.61 16.07
C PRO A 557 -33.99 12.55 15.60
N ILE A 558 -32.91 12.61 16.38
CA ILE A 558 -31.68 13.32 16.01
C ILE A 558 -30.94 12.51 14.94
N VAL A 559 -30.68 13.11 13.78
CA VAL A 559 -29.88 12.47 12.72
C VAL A 559 -28.75 13.40 12.33
N ILE A 560 -27.54 13.05 12.78
CA ILE A 560 -26.31 13.82 12.56
C ILE A 560 -25.61 13.33 11.29
N ILE A 561 -25.75 12.05 10.97
CA ILE A 561 -25.17 11.42 9.78
C ILE A 561 -26.31 10.88 8.91
N PRO A 562 -26.38 11.20 7.62
CA PRO A 562 -27.42 10.68 6.74
C PRO A 562 -27.41 9.15 6.71
N VAL A 563 -28.60 8.54 6.82
CA VAL A 563 -28.77 7.09 6.84
C VAL A 563 -29.64 6.62 5.69
N SER A 564 -29.27 5.48 5.12
CA SER A 564 -30.05 4.75 4.12
C SER A 564 -30.04 3.27 4.44
N PHE A 565 -31.21 2.64 4.53
CA PHE A 565 -31.32 1.21 4.73
C PHE A 565 -32.57 0.64 4.07
N ILE A 566 -32.50 -0.64 3.70
CA ILE A 566 -33.64 -1.40 3.16
C ILE A 566 -34.42 -1.96 4.35
N MET A 567 -35.74 -1.89 4.27
CA MET A 567 -36.65 -2.53 5.21
C MET A 567 -37.74 -3.25 4.42
N THR A 568 -38.00 -4.50 4.80
CA THR A 568 -39.15 -5.26 4.30
C THR A 568 -40.39 -4.84 5.08
N ILE A 569 -41.44 -4.46 4.37
CA ILE A 569 -42.74 -4.12 4.94
C ILE A 569 -43.76 -5.17 4.49
N ASN A 570 -44.78 -5.41 5.33
CA ASN A 570 -45.91 -6.32 5.10
C ASN A 570 -45.56 -7.81 4.84
N ASP A 571 -46.59 -8.65 4.75
CA ASP A 571 -46.48 -10.10 4.58
C ASP A 571 -45.99 -10.52 3.18
N ASN A 572 -45.98 -9.60 2.21
CA ASN A 572 -45.48 -9.87 0.85
C ASN A 572 -43.97 -9.59 0.73
N PHE A 573 -43.31 -9.19 1.82
CA PHE A 573 -41.88 -8.85 1.86
C PHE A 573 -41.50 -7.71 0.91
N ASP A 574 -42.38 -6.73 0.74
CA ASP A 574 -42.10 -5.57 -0.11
C ASP A 574 -40.89 -4.78 0.43
N GLU A 575 -39.90 -4.50 -0.41
CA GLU A 575 -38.71 -3.75 0.00
C GLU A 575 -38.94 -2.23 -0.14
N LYS A 576 -38.78 -1.48 0.96
CA LYS A 576 -38.73 -0.02 0.94
C LYS A 576 -37.34 0.47 1.34
N ILE A 577 -36.76 1.34 0.52
CA ILE A 577 -35.53 2.06 0.87
C ILE A 577 -35.91 3.26 1.73
N ILE A 578 -35.51 3.22 3.00
CA ILE A 578 -35.68 4.31 3.95
C ILE A 578 -34.45 5.20 3.88
N LYS A 579 -34.64 6.49 3.64
CA LYS A 579 -33.58 7.52 3.63
C LYS A 579 -33.94 8.64 4.60
N PHE A 580 -32.97 9.12 5.35
CA PHE A 580 -33.17 10.24 6.27
C PHE A 580 -31.87 11.02 6.49
N GLY A 581 -31.98 12.35 6.50
CA GLY A 581 -30.85 13.28 6.49
C GLY A 581 -30.59 13.89 5.11
N GLU A 582 -29.83 14.98 5.08
CA GLU A 582 -29.42 15.65 3.83
C GLU A 582 -28.37 14.83 3.08
N ILE A 583 -28.21 15.04 1.77
CA ILE A 583 -27.18 14.33 1.00
C ILE A 583 -25.80 14.82 1.46
N ASP A 584 -24.98 13.92 2.01
CA ASP A 584 -23.59 14.19 2.37
C ASP A 584 -22.67 13.50 1.35
N SER A 585 -21.78 14.26 0.73
CA SER A 585 -20.79 13.72 -0.23
C SER A 585 -19.77 12.79 0.43
N ASN A 586 -19.69 12.78 1.76
CA ASN A 586 -18.89 11.83 2.52
C ASN A 586 -19.57 10.47 2.74
N GLU A 587 -20.85 10.32 2.39
CA GLU A 587 -21.64 9.10 2.62
C GLU A 587 -22.18 8.54 1.30
N ASN A 588 -21.58 7.43 0.82
CA ASN A 588 -22.00 6.73 -0.39
C ASN A 588 -22.86 5.50 -0.05
N HIS A 589 -24.18 5.65 -0.20
CA HIS A 589 -25.16 4.59 0.05
C HIS A 589 -25.55 3.78 -1.19
N ASN A 590 -24.98 4.09 -2.37
CA ASN A 590 -25.42 3.50 -3.65
C ASN A 590 -24.66 2.22 -4.01
N ASP A 591 -23.42 2.05 -3.51
CA ASP A 591 -22.55 0.93 -3.89
C ASP A 591 -22.51 -0.14 -2.80
N LYS A 592 -23.22 -1.27 -3.02
CA LYS A 592 -23.28 -2.38 -2.06
C LYS A 592 -21.90 -3.02 -1.87
N GLY A 593 -21.39 -3.01 -0.64
CA GLY A 593 -20.11 -3.64 -0.25
C GLY A 593 -18.91 -2.70 -0.20
N GLN A 594 -19.04 -1.46 -0.71
CA GLN A 594 -18.03 -0.42 -0.50
C GLN A 594 -18.19 0.22 0.89
N SER A 595 -17.14 0.86 1.39
CA SER A 595 -17.28 1.71 2.58
C SER A 595 -18.31 2.81 2.30
N VAL A 596 -19.29 2.98 3.19
CA VAL A 596 -20.28 4.05 3.08
C VAL A 596 -19.61 5.40 3.38
N THR A 597 -18.89 5.48 4.49
CA THR A 597 -18.09 6.66 4.86
C THR A 597 -16.82 6.73 4.01
N GLN A 598 -16.60 7.85 3.30
CA GLN A 598 -15.47 8.02 2.38
C GLN A 598 -14.22 8.59 3.04
N LYS A 599 -14.38 9.48 4.03
CA LYS A 599 -13.29 10.14 4.77
C LYS A 599 -13.56 10.20 6.26
N CYS A 600 -12.49 10.32 7.05
CA CYS A 600 -12.61 10.40 8.50
C CYS A 600 -13.28 11.71 8.94
N LYS A 601 -14.21 11.62 9.90
CA LYS A 601 -14.95 12.77 10.44
C LYS A 601 -15.16 12.64 11.95
N SER A 602 -15.11 13.77 12.66
CA SER A 602 -15.29 13.79 14.12
C SER A 602 -16.68 14.28 14.52
N TYR A 603 -17.30 13.59 15.47
CA TYR A 603 -18.59 13.95 16.07
C TYR A 603 -18.43 14.12 17.58
N ILE A 604 -18.88 15.25 18.12
CA ILE A 604 -18.65 15.65 19.51
C ILE A 604 -19.95 15.59 20.30
N PHE A 605 -19.93 14.92 21.45
CA PHE A 605 -21.05 14.74 22.37
C PHE A 605 -20.69 15.29 23.76
N ASN A 606 -21.62 16.01 24.37
CA ASN A 606 -21.49 16.42 25.76
C ASN A 606 -21.93 15.25 26.65
N ILE A 607 -20.98 14.60 27.33
CA ILE A 607 -21.25 13.42 28.16
C ILE A 607 -21.18 13.71 29.66
N SER A 608 -20.59 14.84 30.05
CA SER A 608 -20.61 15.39 31.41
C SER A 608 -20.35 16.90 31.34
N ASN A 609 -20.50 17.61 32.47
CA ASN A 609 -20.25 19.05 32.53
C ASN A 609 -18.78 19.43 32.26
N GLU A 610 -17.84 18.49 32.42
CA GLU A 610 -16.39 18.74 32.34
C GLU A 610 -15.69 18.00 31.19
N LYS A 611 -16.33 16.98 30.58
CA LYS A 611 -15.73 16.17 29.51
C LYS A 611 -16.63 16.07 28.28
N LYS A 612 -16.00 16.20 27.11
CA LYS A 612 -16.63 16.02 25.79
C LYS A 612 -16.14 14.73 25.15
N LEU A 613 -17.04 13.91 24.62
CA LEU A 613 -16.70 12.72 23.86
C LEU A 613 -16.56 13.07 22.39
N ARG A 614 -15.46 12.66 21.75
CA ARG A 614 -15.24 12.77 20.31
C ARG A 614 -15.17 11.37 19.70
N PHE A 615 -16.18 11.00 18.91
CA PHE A 615 -16.06 9.86 18.02
C PHE A 615 -15.38 10.28 16.73
N ILE A 616 -14.36 9.54 16.34
CA ILE A 616 -13.69 9.64 15.05
C ILE A 616 -14.26 8.50 14.20
N ASP A 617 -15.18 8.85 13.32
CA ASP A 617 -15.76 7.93 12.36
C ASP A 617 -14.81 7.75 11.18
N THR A 618 -14.67 6.52 10.70
CA THR A 618 -13.69 6.16 9.68
C THR A 618 -14.35 5.40 8.52
N PRO A 619 -13.70 5.36 7.35
CA PRO A 619 -14.03 4.35 6.34
C PRO A 619 -13.97 2.94 6.93
N GLY A 620 -14.82 2.04 6.41
CA GLY A 620 -14.79 0.61 6.74
C GLY A 620 -13.67 -0.12 6.04
N PHE A 621 -13.20 -1.20 6.67
CA PHE A 621 -12.28 -2.15 6.05
C PHE A 621 -13.05 -3.31 5.39
N GLY A 622 -12.41 -4.05 4.48
CA GLY A 622 -13.06 -5.09 3.68
C GLY A 622 -13.85 -4.50 2.52
N ASP A 623 -13.33 -3.42 1.91
CA ASP A 623 -13.96 -2.77 0.77
C ASP A 623 -13.94 -3.68 -0.47
N THR A 624 -15.08 -3.81 -1.16
CA THR A 624 -15.19 -4.64 -2.39
C THR A 624 -14.31 -4.16 -3.55
N ARG A 625 -13.74 -2.95 -3.47
CA ARG A 625 -12.72 -2.45 -4.42
C ARG A 625 -11.33 -3.08 -4.22
N GLY A 626 -11.16 -3.89 -3.17
CA GLY A 626 -9.98 -4.72 -2.94
C GLY A 626 -8.91 -4.07 -2.06
N ASN A 627 -7.79 -4.78 -1.90
CA ASN A 627 -6.73 -4.49 -0.91
C ASN A 627 -6.15 -3.08 -1.01
N GLN A 628 -6.03 -2.55 -2.23
CA GLN A 628 -5.46 -1.22 -2.46
C GLN A 628 -6.34 -0.14 -1.84
N GLN A 629 -7.66 -0.26 -1.95
CA GLN A 629 -8.59 0.69 -1.35
C GLN A 629 -8.55 0.64 0.18
N ASP A 630 -8.43 -0.55 0.77
CA ASP A 630 -8.29 -0.68 2.23
C ASP A 630 -6.98 -0.05 2.74
N ASN A 631 -5.89 -0.12 1.97
CA ASN A 631 -4.65 0.60 2.30
C ASN A 631 -4.83 2.12 2.23
N LEU A 632 -5.51 2.64 1.21
CA LEU A 632 -5.84 4.08 1.11
C LEU A 632 -6.73 4.52 2.27
N ASN A 633 -7.70 3.70 2.68
CA ASN A 633 -8.55 3.96 3.83
C ASN A 633 -7.73 4.04 5.13
N MET A 634 -6.73 3.16 5.31
CA MET A 634 -5.81 3.20 6.44
C MET A 634 -4.90 4.43 6.42
N GLU A 635 -4.38 4.83 5.24
CA GLU A 635 -3.61 6.07 5.09
C GLU A 635 -4.43 7.31 5.46
N GLU A 636 -5.70 7.38 5.04
CA GLU A 636 -6.63 8.46 5.43
C GLU A 636 -6.83 8.49 6.96
N ILE A 637 -7.00 7.33 7.60
CA ILE A 637 -7.11 7.21 9.06
C ILE A 637 -5.84 7.74 9.74
N PHE A 638 -4.65 7.32 9.31
CA PHE A 638 -3.38 7.78 9.88
C PHE A 638 -3.11 9.26 9.65
N SER A 639 -3.49 9.78 8.48
CA SER A 639 -3.44 11.21 8.16
C SER A 639 -4.33 12.02 9.09
N PHE A 640 -5.56 11.56 9.35
CA PHE A 640 -6.47 12.20 10.30
C PHE A 640 -5.91 12.19 11.74
N LEU A 641 -5.38 11.04 12.17
CA LEU A 641 -4.81 10.84 13.49
C LEU A 641 -3.53 11.66 13.74
N HIS A 642 -2.82 12.08 12.69
CA HIS A 642 -1.63 12.92 12.83
C HIS A 642 -1.88 14.18 13.67
N ASN A 643 -3.06 14.78 13.52
CA ASN A 643 -3.46 16.01 14.22
C ASN A 643 -4.03 15.77 15.62
N ILE A 644 -4.05 14.52 16.09
CA ILE A 644 -4.58 14.13 17.40
C ILE A 644 -3.41 13.76 18.31
N SER A 645 -3.31 14.42 19.47
CA SER A 645 -2.21 14.24 20.40
C SER A 645 -2.37 13.04 21.35
N TYR A 646 -3.58 12.50 21.48
CA TYR A 646 -3.89 11.34 22.30
C TYR A 646 -5.22 10.68 21.91
N LEU A 647 -5.34 9.37 22.18
CA LEU A 647 -6.58 8.60 22.10
C LEU A 647 -6.94 8.04 23.47
N ASN A 648 -8.23 7.86 23.74
CA ASN A 648 -8.71 7.22 24.97
C ASN A 648 -9.21 5.79 24.70
N GLY A 649 -9.38 5.41 23.44
CA GLY A 649 -9.80 4.07 23.06
C GLY A 649 -9.97 3.89 21.55
N ILE A 650 -9.89 2.64 21.11
CA ILE A 650 -10.22 2.20 19.75
C ILE A 650 -11.39 1.23 19.87
N CYS A 651 -12.55 1.63 19.37
CA CYS A 651 -13.73 0.78 19.30
C CYS A 651 -13.69 -0.05 18.02
N LEU A 652 -13.59 -1.37 18.17
CA LEU A 652 -13.75 -2.34 17.11
C LEU A 652 -15.20 -2.80 17.05
N LEU A 653 -15.89 -2.48 15.96
CA LEU A 653 -17.30 -2.75 15.73
C LEU A 653 -17.47 -4.06 14.95
N PHE A 654 -18.36 -4.93 15.44
CA PHE A 654 -18.67 -6.23 14.86
C PHE A 654 -20.17 -6.53 14.88
N LYS A 655 -20.62 -7.44 14.01
CA LYS A 655 -21.91 -8.13 14.19
C LYS A 655 -21.73 -9.37 15.09
N PRO A 656 -22.69 -9.73 15.96
CA PRO A 656 -22.58 -10.86 16.90
C PRO A 656 -22.49 -12.26 16.28
N GLU A 657 -23.03 -12.46 15.08
CA GLU A 657 -23.17 -13.78 14.44
C GLU A 657 -22.52 -13.81 13.06
N ILE A 658 -21.24 -13.42 12.96
CA ILE A 658 -20.50 -13.59 11.71
C ILE A 658 -20.09 -15.07 11.55
N LEU A 659 -20.08 -15.57 10.32
CA LEU A 659 -19.64 -16.94 10.02
C LEU A 659 -18.12 -17.10 10.10
N GLN A 660 -17.39 -16.03 9.78
CA GLN A 660 -15.93 -15.96 9.86
C GLN A 660 -15.49 -14.51 10.02
N LEU A 661 -14.32 -14.29 10.62
CA LEU A 661 -13.70 -12.96 10.62
C LEU A 661 -13.29 -12.60 9.20
N ASN A 662 -13.51 -11.34 8.83
CA ASN A 662 -13.03 -10.80 7.57
C ASN A 662 -11.49 -10.94 7.50
N SER A 663 -10.95 -11.41 6.38
CA SER A 663 -9.51 -11.65 6.20
C SER A 663 -8.66 -10.37 6.35
N TYR A 664 -9.23 -9.19 6.06
CA TYR A 664 -8.56 -7.89 6.21
C TYR A 664 -8.50 -7.40 7.65
N PHE A 665 -9.32 -7.94 8.56
CA PHE A 665 -9.29 -7.57 9.97
C PHE A 665 -7.88 -7.79 10.56
N TYR A 666 -7.19 -8.84 10.13
CA TYR A 666 -5.80 -9.10 10.49
C TYR A 666 -4.88 -7.97 10.05
N SER A 667 -4.94 -7.58 8.78
CA SER A 667 -4.09 -6.52 8.23
C SER A 667 -4.35 -5.19 8.94
N CYS A 668 -5.61 -4.86 9.21
CA CYS A 668 -5.99 -3.67 9.97
C CYS A 668 -5.35 -3.68 11.37
N CYS A 669 -5.46 -4.78 12.12
CA CYS A 669 -4.83 -4.89 13.43
C CYS A 669 -3.30 -4.72 13.36
N VAL A 670 -2.63 -5.39 12.42
CA VAL A 670 -1.17 -5.26 12.24
C VAL A 670 -0.77 -3.81 11.96
N GLN A 671 -1.44 -3.14 11.03
CA GLN A 671 -1.15 -1.75 10.69
C GLN A 671 -1.40 -0.80 11.87
N LEU A 672 -2.43 -1.03 12.70
CA LEU A 672 -2.64 -0.27 13.92
C LEU A 672 -1.50 -0.47 14.93
N PHE A 673 -1.02 -1.70 15.10
CA PHE A 673 0.12 -1.96 15.98
C PHE A 673 1.42 -1.37 15.44
N GLU A 674 1.63 -1.41 14.13
CA GLU A 674 2.75 -0.77 13.45
C GLU A 674 2.71 0.75 13.57
N TYR A 675 1.53 1.37 13.61
CA TYR A 675 1.37 2.82 13.77
C TYR A 675 1.43 3.29 15.23
N PHE A 676 0.74 2.59 16.14
CA PHE A 676 0.60 3.03 17.54
C PHE A 676 1.59 2.38 18.52
N GLY A 677 2.23 1.28 18.14
CA GLY A 677 3.06 0.44 19.02
C GLY A 677 2.24 -0.55 19.85
N GLU A 678 2.91 -1.53 20.47
CA GLU A 678 2.26 -2.68 21.15
C GLU A 678 1.34 -2.29 22.33
N LYS A 679 1.63 -1.17 23.01
CA LYS A 679 0.87 -0.73 24.19
C LYS A 679 -0.56 -0.28 23.87
N ILE A 680 -0.89 -0.03 22.60
CA ILE A 680 -2.25 0.29 22.18
C ILE A 680 -3.25 -0.83 22.51
N ARG A 681 -2.78 -2.07 22.72
CA ARG A 681 -3.65 -3.22 22.97
C ARG A 681 -4.61 -3.03 24.15
N ASP A 682 -4.18 -2.28 25.17
CA ASP A 682 -4.96 -2.08 26.40
C ASP A 682 -6.11 -1.06 26.21
N TYR A 683 -6.13 -0.37 25.06
CA TYR A 683 -7.10 0.64 24.69
C TYR A 683 -8.15 0.14 23.69
N PHE A 684 -8.13 -1.15 23.32
CA PHE A 684 -9.18 -1.73 22.48
C PHE A 684 -10.48 -1.96 23.26
N ILE A 685 -11.57 -1.57 22.61
CA ILE A 685 -12.93 -1.70 23.09
C ILE A 685 -13.72 -2.46 22.03
N PHE A 686 -14.50 -3.46 22.45
CA PHE A 686 -15.26 -4.31 21.55
C PHE A 686 -16.73 -3.90 21.55
N CYS A 687 -17.24 -3.52 20.40
CA CYS A 687 -18.60 -3.05 20.23
C CYS A 687 -19.35 -3.98 19.27
N PHE A 688 -20.42 -4.60 19.74
CA PHE A 688 -21.26 -5.46 18.90
C PHE A 688 -22.51 -4.69 18.50
N THR A 689 -22.66 -4.38 17.22
CA THR A 689 -23.86 -3.77 16.65
C THR A 689 -24.89 -4.85 16.33
N ASN A 690 -26.16 -4.48 16.22
CA ASN A 690 -27.25 -5.42 15.90
C ASN A 690 -27.35 -6.57 16.92
N ALA A 691 -27.08 -6.31 18.20
CA ALA A 691 -26.98 -7.33 19.23
C ALA A 691 -28.33 -7.90 19.70
N ARG A 692 -29.45 -7.39 19.17
CA ARG A 692 -30.79 -7.85 19.54
C ARG A 692 -31.02 -9.33 19.28
N SER A 693 -30.56 -9.85 18.13
CA SER A 693 -30.72 -11.26 17.74
C SER A 693 -29.99 -12.24 18.66
N THR A 694 -28.99 -11.76 19.40
CA THR A 694 -28.20 -12.53 20.36
C THR A 694 -28.49 -12.13 21.80
N PHE A 695 -29.69 -11.62 22.07
CA PHE A 695 -30.13 -11.20 23.40
C PHE A 695 -29.18 -10.20 24.08
N PHE A 696 -28.58 -9.30 23.28
CA PHE A 696 -27.60 -8.29 23.71
C PHE A 696 -26.29 -8.91 24.22
N ALA A 697 -25.87 -10.01 23.59
CA ALA A 697 -24.59 -10.67 23.82
C ALA A 697 -23.72 -10.66 22.55
N PRO A 698 -22.39 -10.84 22.69
CA PRO A 698 -21.44 -10.86 21.57
C PRO A 698 -21.61 -11.97 20.53
N GLY A 699 -22.47 -12.97 20.79
CA GLY A 699 -22.71 -14.11 19.90
C GLY A 699 -21.45 -14.94 19.58
N ASN A 700 -21.52 -15.72 18.49
CA ASN A 700 -20.42 -16.55 17.99
C ASN A 700 -19.16 -15.76 17.58
N THR A 701 -19.31 -14.49 17.18
CA THR A 701 -18.19 -13.62 16.82
C THR A 701 -17.14 -13.50 17.93
N ARG A 702 -17.55 -13.52 19.21
CA ARG A 702 -16.62 -13.50 20.35
C ARG A 702 -15.66 -14.69 20.34
N SER A 703 -16.14 -15.88 19.96
CA SER A 703 -15.31 -17.08 19.90
C SER A 703 -14.24 -16.95 18.81
N PHE A 704 -14.61 -16.43 17.64
CA PHE A 704 -13.65 -16.16 16.57
C PHE A 704 -12.63 -15.10 16.97
N LEU A 705 -13.05 -14.00 17.60
CA LEU A 705 -12.14 -12.98 18.11
C LEU A 705 -11.18 -13.54 19.17
N LYS A 706 -11.69 -14.39 20.07
CA LYS A 706 -10.86 -15.05 21.09
C LYS A 706 -9.80 -15.94 20.45
N ILE A 707 -10.19 -16.82 19.52
CA ILE A 707 -9.25 -17.68 18.77
C ILE A 707 -8.24 -16.82 18.00
N PHE A 708 -8.72 -15.76 17.35
CA PHE A 708 -7.88 -14.83 16.61
C PHE A 708 -6.81 -14.22 17.53
N PHE A 709 -7.18 -13.56 18.62
CA PHE A 709 -6.21 -12.94 19.53
C PHE A 709 -5.33 -13.96 20.29
N GLU A 710 -5.82 -15.17 20.55
CA GLU A 710 -5.02 -16.26 21.14
C GLU A 710 -3.98 -16.83 20.16
N SER A 711 -4.29 -16.85 18.86
CA SER A 711 -3.38 -17.32 17.81
C SER A 711 -2.21 -16.36 17.51
N TYR A 712 -2.25 -15.14 18.06
CA TYR A 712 -1.18 -14.15 17.97
C TYR A 712 -0.69 -13.72 19.37
N PRO A 713 0.23 -14.50 20.00
CA PRO A 713 0.69 -14.28 21.39
C PRO A 713 1.36 -12.92 21.65
N ALA A 714 1.77 -12.21 20.59
CA ALA A 714 2.30 -10.84 20.69
C ALA A 714 1.21 -9.81 21.02
N MET A 715 -0.04 -10.05 20.58
CA MET A 715 -1.11 -9.03 20.65
C MET A 715 -1.90 -9.04 21.96
N LYS A 716 -2.02 -10.17 22.67
CA LYS A 716 -2.69 -10.35 24.00
C LYS A 716 -3.77 -9.30 24.34
N ILE A 717 -4.74 -9.10 23.45
CA ILE A 717 -5.77 -8.06 23.62
C ILE A 717 -6.79 -8.54 24.65
N PRO A 718 -7.07 -7.78 25.72
CA PRO A 718 -8.04 -8.19 26.74
C PRO A 718 -9.47 -8.17 26.16
N LEU A 719 -10.12 -9.33 26.04
CA LEU A 719 -11.53 -9.45 25.60
C LEU A 719 -12.44 -9.80 26.78
N GLU A 720 -12.73 -8.82 27.63
CA GLU A 720 -13.48 -8.99 28.88
C GLU A 720 -14.85 -8.30 28.84
N LYS A 721 -15.76 -8.62 29.77
CA LYS A 721 -17.07 -7.94 29.84
C LYS A 721 -16.93 -6.43 30.10
N LYS A 722 -15.88 -6.00 30.82
CA LYS A 722 -15.64 -4.59 31.15
C LYS A 722 -15.44 -3.71 29.91
N ASN A 723 -14.78 -4.23 28.87
CA ASN A 723 -14.47 -3.51 27.63
C ASN A 723 -15.23 -4.08 26.41
N THR A 724 -16.30 -4.84 26.63
CA THR A 724 -17.18 -5.37 25.57
C THR A 724 -18.59 -4.81 25.76
N PHE A 725 -19.14 -4.18 24.73
CA PHE A 725 -20.45 -3.52 24.72
C PHE A 725 -21.32 -4.05 23.57
N CYS A 726 -22.61 -4.25 23.83
CA CYS A 726 -23.55 -4.82 22.86
C CYS A 726 -24.70 -3.85 22.63
N PHE A 727 -24.71 -3.21 21.46
CA PHE A 727 -25.67 -2.19 21.08
C PHE A 727 -26.67 -2.71 20.06
N ASP A 728 -27.86 -2.14 20.08
CA ASP A 728 -28.84 -2.30 19.02
C ASP A 728 -29.27 -0.93 18.50
N SER A 729 -29.44 -0.82 17.18
CA SER A 729 -29.85 0.43 16.52
C SER A 729 -31.24 0.33 15.92
N GLU A 730 -31.97 -0.77 16.15
CA GLU A 730 -33.30 -0.97 15.58
C GLU A 730 -34.33 0.01 16.12
N ALA A 731 -34.24 0.41 17.40
CA ALA A 731 -35.12 1.44 17.95
C ALA A 731 -34.91 2.80 17.25
N PHE A 732 -33.68 3.15 16.89
CA PHE A 732 -33.40 4.33 16.06
C PHE A 732 -33.94 4.16 14.62
N ARG A 733 -33.74 2.99 14.00
CA ARG A 733 -34.28 2.70 12.65
C ARG A 733 -35.81 2.77 12.63
N TYR A 734 -36.47 2.31 13.68
CA TYR A 734 -37.91 2.42 13.89
C TYR A 734 -38.37 3.89 13.92
N LEU A 735 -37.70 4.75 14.71
CA LEU A 735 -38.02 6.18 14.75
C LEU A 735 -37.91 6.82 13.36
N VAL A 736 -36.86 6.48 12.60
CA VAL A 736 -36.66 6.98 11.22
C VAL A 736 -37.70 6.41 10.26
N ALA A 737 -38.11 5.15 10.42
CA ALA A 737 -39.12 4.50 9.60
C ALA A 737 -40.51 5.13 9.78
N ILE A 738 -40.91 5.45 11.00
CA ILE A 738 -42.19 6.16 11.26
C ILE A 738 -42.21 7.53 10.58
N GLN A 739 -41.10 8.26 10.62
CA GLN A 739 -41.00 9.55 9.90
C GLN A 739 -41.13 9.38 8.37
N ASN A 740 -40.88 8.18 7.85
CA ASN A 740 -41.05 7.80 6.43
C ASN A 740 -42.40 7.13 6.15
N SER A 741 -43.40 7.36 7.03
CA SER A 741 -44.77 6.84 6.90
C SER A 741 -44.82 5.31 6.80
N ILE A 742 -44.00 4.62 7.59
CA ILE A 742 -44.14 3.18 7.81
C ILE A 742 -44.98 2.94 9.06
N GLU A 743 -45.98 2.08 8.91
CA GLU A 743 -46.85 1.65 10.00
C GLU A 743 -46.27 0.39 10.66
N PHE A 744 -46.39 0.32 11.98
CA PHE A 744 -45.99 -0.80 12.81
C PHE A 744 -47.14 -1.12 13.75
N ASP A 745 -47.33 -2.40 14.08
CA ASP A 745 -48.34 -2.80 15.05
C ASP A 745 -47.88 -2.54 16.50
N GLN A 746 -48.76 -2.79 17.47
CA GLN A 746 -48.45 -2.57 18.88
C GLN A 746 -47.38 -3.54 19.40
N ASN A 747 -47.29 -4.76 18.86
CA ASN A 747 -46.30 -5.74 19.28
C ASN A 747 -44.90 -5.31 18.81
N ASP A 748 -44.76 -4.92 17.55
CA ASP A 748 -43.53 -4.37 16.97
C ASP A 748 -43.05 -3.15 17.77
N ARG A 749 -43.95 -2.22 18.08
CA ARG A 749 -43.63 -1.05 18.92
C ARG A 749 -43.08 -1.48 20.29
N ASN A 750 -43.73 -2.42 20.97
CA ASN A 750 -43.30 -2.91 22.28
C ASN A 750 -41.89 -3.52 22.21
N GLU A 751 -41.56 -4.21 21.11
CA GLU A 751 -40.24 -4.76 20.88
C GLU A 751 -39.16 -3.69 20.68
N PHE A 752 -39.44 -2.64 19.91
CA PHE A 752 -38.52 -1.51 19.74
C PHE A 752 -38.33 -0.72 21.04
N GLU A 753 -39.37 -0.61 21.86
CA GLU A 753 -39.31 0.01 23.19
C GLU A 753 -38.40 -0.78 24.15
N GLN A 754 -38.47 -2.12 24.12
CA GLN A 754 -37.53 -2.96 24.86
C GLN A 754 -36.09 -2.82 24.34
N SER A 755 -35.90 -2.75 23.02
CA SER A 755 -34.59 -2.52 22.42
C SER A 755 -34.00 -1.17 22.85
N TRP A 756 -34.83 -0.11 22.84
CA TRP A 756 -34.46 1.23 23.31
C TRP A 756 -33.95 1.18 24.75
N LEU A 757 -34.73 0.59 25.67
CA LEU A 757 -34.38 0.55 27.09
C LEU A 757 -33.03 -0.14 27.36
N ARG A 758 -32.80 -1.27 26.69
CA ARG A 758 -31.54 -2.02 26.79
C ARG A 758 -30.36 -1.25 26.20
N SER A 759 -30.55 -0.64 25.03
CA SER A 759 -29.51 0.13 24.35
C SER A 759 -29.15 1.39 25.13
N VAL A 760 -30.12 2.13 25.68
CA VAL A 760 -29.87 3.29 26.58
C VAL A 760 -29.07 2.87 27.81
N THR A 761 -29.41 1.73 28.43
CA THR A 761 -28.69 1.21 29.60
C THR A 761 -27.24 0.88 29.24
N GLU A 762 -27.01 0.22 28.11
CA GLU A 762 -25.67 -0.11 27.63
C GLU A 762 -24.88 1.14 27.21
N SER A 763 -25.54 2.14 26.59
CA SER A 763 -24.92 3.44 26.24
C SER A 763 -24.48 4.22 27.48
N LYS A 764 -25.27 4.20 28.57
CA LYS A 764 -24.86 4.78 29.86
C LYS A 764 -23.64 4.05 30.43
N ARG A 765 -23.65 2.71 30.42
CA ARG A 765 -22.49 1.91 30.85
C ARG A 765 -21.24 2.20 30.01
N PHE A 766 -21.40 2.35 28.70
CA PHE A 766 -20.32 2.69 27.79
C PHE A 766 -19.76 4.09 28.08
N ARG A 767 -20.63 5.10 28.21
CA ARG A 767 -20.24 6.45 28.61
C ARG A 767 -19.45 6.46 29.92
N ASP A 768 -19.94 5.76 30.94
CA ASP A 768 -19.30 5.73 32.25
C ASP A 768 -17.94 5.01 32.21
N PHE A 769 -17.81 3.97 31.38
CA PHE A 769 -16.52 3.34 31.09
C PHE A 769 -15.54 4.30 30.42
N LEU A 770 -15.99 5.05 29.41
CA LEU A 770 -15.19 6.03 28.67
C LEU A 770 -14.70 7.18 29.56
N CYS A 771 -15.56 7.69 30.46
CA CYS A 771 -15.21 8.74 31.42
C CYS A 771 -14.00 8.39 32.31
N ASN A 772 -13.76 7.08 32.52
CA ASN A 772 -12.69 6.54 33.35
C ASN A 772 -11.47 6.07 32.56
N GLN A 773 -11.48 6.14 31.22
CA GLN A 773 -10.34 5.73 30.41
C GLN A 773 -9.19 6.74 30.50
N HIS A 774 -7.97 6.21 30.55
CA HIS A 774 -6.75 7.02 30.46
C HIS A 774 -6.49 7.45 29.01
N SER A 775 -5.64 8.46 28.83
CA SER A 775 -5.24 8.95 27.51
C SER A 775 -3.94 8.27 27.08
N TYR A 776 -3.98 7.54 25.97
CA TYR A 776 -2.83 7.00 25.26
C TYR A 776 -2.18 8.10 24.42
N ARG A 777 -1.00 8.58 24.84
CA ARG A 777 -0.42 9.84 24.34
C ARG A 777 0.68 9.63 23.30
N LYS A 778 0.66 10.48 22.27
CA LYS A 778 1.62 10.46 21.17
C LYS A 778 3.07 10.58 21.62
N ASN A 779 3.37 11.57 22.47
CA ASN A 779 4.75 11.94 22.82
C ASN A 779 5.50 10.89 23.66
N ASN A 780 4.77 10.02 24.38
CA ASN A 780 5.37 9.10 25.35
C ASN A 780 5.16 7.62 24.95
N GLU A 781 4.06 7.32 24.29
CA GLU A 781 3.61 5.94 24.10
C GLU A 781 3.46 5.55 22.61
N TRP A 782 3.16 6.49 21.71
CA TRP A 782 3.14 6.25 20.24
C TRP A 782 4.56 6.30 19.67
N GLN A 783 5.36 5.29 19.99
CA GLN A 783 6.74 5.18 19.52
C GLN A 783 6.86 4.13 18.43
N SER A 784 6.38 4.46 17.23
CA SER A 784 6.49 3.59 16.07
C SER A 784 7.32 4.22 14.95
N ILE A 785 8.01 3.37 14.19
CA ILE A 785 8.79 3.80 13.02
C ILE A 785 7.86 4.42 11.96
N GLN A 786 6.63 3.92 11.85
CA GLN A 786 5.66 4.40 10.88
C GLN A 786 5.12 5.79 11.25
N ASP A 787 4.85 6.08 12.53
CA ASP A 787 4.52 7.46 12.96
C ASP A 787 5.70 8.40 12.70
N ALA A 788 6.94 7.97 12.96
CA ALA A 788 8.13 8.78 12.65
C ALA A 788 8.25 9.11 11.15
N GLN A 789 7.99 8.14 10.26
CA GLN A 789 7.94 8.35 8.81
C GLN A 789 6.85 9.36 8.42
N PHE A 790 5.64 9.21 8.98
CA PHE A 790 4.56 10.16 8.76
C PHE A 790 4.97 11.57 9.22
N GLN A 791 5.54 11.71 10.42
CA GLN A 791 6.01 13.01 10.91
C GLN A 791 7.06 13.63 10.00
N ILE A 792 8.03 12.85 9.50
CA ILE A 792 9.03 13.33 8.52
C ILE A 792 8.33 13.85 7.26
N ASN A 793 7.40 13.09 6.69
CA ASN A 793 6.68 13.48 5.48
C ASN A 793 5.89 14.78 5.68
N PHE A 794 5.23 14.94 6.83
CA PHE A 794 4.52 16.17 7.17
C PHE A 794 5.44 17.36 7.43
N MET A 795 6.69 17.15 7.89
CA MET A 795 7.68 18.22 8.09
C MET A 795 8.28 18.75 6.78
N ILE A 796 8.25 17.99 5.68
CA ILE A 796 8.81 18.40 4.39
C ILE A 796 8.23 19.76 3.97
N ARG A 797 6.91 19.93 4.05
CA ARG A 797 6.25 21.16 3.61
C ARG A 797 6.63 22.38 4.47
N PRO A 798 6.51 22.38 5.81
CA PRO A 798 6.99 23.48 6.66
C PRO A 798 8.46 23.83 6.42
N ILE A 799 9.32 22.83 6.18
CA ILE A 799 10.73 23.04 5.84
C ILE A 799 10.86 23.77 4.50
N LEU A 800 10.20 23.29 3.45
CA LEU A 800 10.20 23.92 2.13
C LEU A 800 9.63 25.34 2.17
N GLU A 801 8.56 25.57 2.92
CA GLU A 801 7.99 26.91 3.14
C GLU A 801 8.95 27.83 3.90
N THR A 802 9.67 27.31 4.90
CA THR A 802 10.69 28.06 5.63
C THR A 802 11.83 28.45 4.70
N ILE A 803 12.34 27.50 3.90
CA ILE A 803 13.36 27.73 2.88
C ILE A 803 12.89 28.78 1.87
N ARG A 804 11.66 28.66 1.36
CA ARG A 804 11.04 29.63 0.46
C ARG A 804 10.97 31.03 1.07
N ASN A 805 10.56 31.12 2.33
CA ASN A 805 10.49 32.38 3.08
C ASN A 805 11.88 32.99 3.31
N ILE A 806 12.90 32.18 3.59
CA ILE A 806 14.30 32.62 3.72
C ILE A 806 14.77 33.19 2.39
N PHE A 807 14.60 32.46 1.29
CA PHE A 807 14.98 32.94 -0.04
C PHE A 807 14.24 34.21 -0.45
N ARG A 808 12.94 34.28 -0.17
CA ARG A 808 12.15 35.51 -0.37
C ARG A 808 12.74 36.67 0.41
N ASN A 809 13.07 36.48 1.69
CA ASN A 809 13.64 37.55 2.52
C ASN A 809 15.02 38.00 2.03
N ILE A 810 15.85 37.08 1.54
CA ILE A 810 17.14 37.40 0.92
C ILE A 810 16.94 38.23 -0.37
N LEU A 811 16.00 37.82 -1.23
CA LEU A 811 15.63 38.56 -2.44
C LEU A 811 15.11 39.96 -2.12
N LEU A 812 14.18 40.07 -1.16
CA LEU A 812 13.63 41.35 -0.71
C LEU A 812 14.72 42.26 -0.15
N TYR A 813 15.65 41.70 0.65
CA TYR A 813 16.80 42.44 1.17
C TYR A 813 17.68 42.99 0.04
N ASN A 814 18.02 42.16 -0.95
CA ASN A 814 18.83 42.57 -2.10
C ASN A 814 18.15 43.63 -2.98
N LEU A 815 16.82 43.57 -3.08
CA LEU A 815 16.02 44.54 -3.82
C LEU A 815 15.68 45.79 -3.00
N ASN A 816 16.12 45.89 -1.75
CA ASN A 816 15.79 46.97 -0.81
C ASN A 816 14.28 47.14 -0.56
N LEU A 817 13.54 46.05 -0.69
CA LEU A 817 12.11 45.99 -0.54
C LEU A 817 11.75 45.27 0.75
N SER A 818 10.58 45.59 1.32
CA SER A 818 10.07 44.89 2.48
C SER A 818 8.60 44.54 2.29
N ILE A 819 8.24 43.33 2.70
CA ILE A 819 6.85 42.87 2.71
C ILE A 819 6.45 42.71 4.17
N LYS A 820 5.51 43.52 4.62
CA LYS A 820 4.89 43.33 5.94
C LYS A 820 3.76 42.32 5.80
N LEU A 821 3.93 41.17 6.44
CA LEU A 821 2.89 40.15 6.54
C LEU A 821 2.02 40.47 7.76
N SER A 822 0.76 40.81 7.53
CA SER A 822 -0.21 41.00 8.63
C SER A 822 -1.21 39.86 8.62
N ALA A 823 -1.14 39.01 9.64
CA ALA A 823 -2.10 37.95 9.85
C ALA A 823 -3.48 38.57 10.17
N THR A 824 -4.47 38.29 9.33
CA THR A 824 -5.87 38.67 9.53
C THR A 824 -6.67 37.43 9.85
N HIS A 825 -7.49 37.50 10.90
CA HIS A 825 -8.40 36.41 11.23
C HIS A 825 -9.42 36.24 10.11
N THR A 826 -9.52 35.02 9.58
CA THR A 826 -10.64 34.64 8.72
C THR A 826 -11.68 33.83 9.49
N ILE A 827 -12.88 33.77 8.92
CA ILE A 827 -14.03 33.04 9.48
C ILE A 827 -13.63 31.56 9.70
N PRO A 828 -14.06 30.86 10.77
CA PRO A 828 -13.54 29.54 11.17
C PRO A 828 -13.75 28.35 10.21
N LEU A 829 -14.30 28.58 9.00
CA LEU A 829 -14.82 27.56 8.08
C LEU A 829 -14.19 27.64 6.68
N SER A 830 -13.08 28.37 6.53
CA SER A 830 -12.35 28.53 5.29
C SER A 830 -11.25 27.47 5.14
N MET A 831 -10.96 27.02 3.91
CA MET A 831 -9.72 26.29 3.58
C MET A 831 -9.12 26.81 2.29
N ILE A 832 -7.79 26.72 2.17
CA ILE A 832 -7.05 27.09 0.95
C ILE A 832 -7.27 26.00 -0.12
N CYS A 833 -7.89 26.36 -1.24
CA CYS A 833 -8.10 25.47 -2.39
C CYS A 833 -6.83 25.39 -3.25
N TYR A 834 -6.20 24.22 -3.29
CA TYR A 834 -5.02 24.00 -4.13
C TYR A 834 -5.35 23.61 -5.58
N LYS A 835 -6.57 23.10 -5.82
CA LYS A 835 -7.09 22.72 -7.16
C LYS A 835 -7.56 23.89 -8.01
N CYS A 836 -7.86 25.02 -7.37
CA CYS A 836 -8.36 26.21 -8.03
C CYS A 836 -7.19 26.90 -8.73
N ASN A 837 -7.42 27.33 -9.97
CA ASN A 837 -6.39 27.98 -10.76
C ASN A 837 -5.96 29.28 -10.07
N ARG A 838 -4.73 29.31 -9.54
CA ARG A 838 -4.20 30.47 -8.82
C ARG A 838 -3.44 31.32 -9.82
N ASN A 839 -4.00 32.47 -10.15
CA ASN A 839 -3.30 33.44 -10.97
C ASN A 839 -2.38 34.26 -10.06
N PRO A 840 -1.09 34.40 -10.40
CA PRO A 840 -0.22 35.33 -9.69
C PRO A 840 -0.77 36.74 -9.87
N GLU A 841 -1.04 37.42 -8.76
CA GLU A 841 -1.45 38.81 -8.71
C GLU A 841 -0.22 39.70 -8.53
N LYS A 842 -0.08 40.73 -9.35
CA LYS A 842 1.01 41.68 -9.20
C LYS A 842 0.68 42.64 -8.06
N PHE A 843 1.45 42.56 -6.98
CA PHE A 843 1.39 43.49 -5.86
C PHE A 843 2.65 44.37 -5.89
N ASP A 844 2.49 45.58 -6.41
CA ASP A 844 3.59 46.52 -6.66
C ASP A 844 4.69 45.91 -7.57
N GLN A 845 5.90 45.69 -7.06
CA GLN A 845 7.03 45.14 -7.83
C GLN A 845 7.12 43.61 -7.83
N PHE A 846 6.23 42.91 -7.12
CA PHE A 846 6.29 41.45 -6.96
C PHE A 846 5.00 40.79 -7.43
N TRP A 847 5.14 39.56 -7.90
CA TRP A 847 4.00 38.69 -8.14
C TRP A 847 3.76 37.86 -6.88
N ILE A 848 2.56 37.97 -6.34
CA ILE A 848 2.09 37.23 -5.18
C ILE A 848 1.06 36.24 -5.70
N LEU A 849 1.18 34.99 -5.30
CA LEU A 849 0.16 33.98 -5.60
C LEU A 849 -0.83 33.97 -4.42
N PRO A 850 -2.00 34.62 -4.53
CA PRO A 850 -2.96 34.68 -3.42
C PRO A 850 -3.53 33.29 -3.13
N ASP A 851 -3.80 33.03 -1.86
CA ASP A 851 -4.50 31.82 -1.45
C ASP A 851 -6.00 31.95 -1.79
N HIS A 852 -6.51 31.07 -2.65
CA HIS A 852 -7.94 30.97 -2.92
C HIS A 852 -8.64 30.23 -1.78
N ILE A 853 -9.64 30.86 -1.17
CA ILE A 853 -10.39 30.29 -0.04
C ILE A 853 -11.75 29.78 -0.47
N HIS A 854 -12.08 28.56 -0.07
CA HIS A 854 -13.44 28.03 -0.15
C HIS A 854 -14.10 28.05 1.23
N ASN A 855 -15.36 28.48 1.29
CA ASN A 855 -16.21 28.26 2.45
C ASN A 855 -16.65 26.79 2.46
N THR A 856 -16.17 26.02 3.44
CA THR A 856 -16.61 24.65 3.65
C THR A 856 -17.63 24.61 4.76
N LEU A 857 -18.86 24.16 4.45
CA LEU A 857 -19.97 24.13 5.40
C LEU A 857 -19.81 23.09 6.52
N ASN A 858 -18.83 22.18 6.48
CA ASN A 858 -18.71 21.13 7.50
C ASN A 858 -17.27 20.59 7.61
N MET A 859 -16.42 21.21 8.42
CA MET A 859 -15.23 20.61 9.03
C MET A 859 -14.84 21.37 10.31
N VAL A 860 -14.13 20.68 11.19
CA VAL A 860 -13.58 21.20 12.46
C VAL A 860 -12.74 22.45 12.20
N SER A 861 -12.94 23.50 13.01
CA SER A 861 -12.34 24.81 12.82
C SER A 861 -10.81 24.74 12.68
N PHE A 862 -10.29 25.19 11.55
CA PHE A 862 -8.91 25.65 11.47
C PHE A 862 -8.91 27.17 11.70
N ILE A 863 -8.10 27.65 12.65
CA ILE A 863 -7.78 29.08 12.71
C ILE A 863 -6.86 29.36 11.52
N LEU A 864 -7.45 29.79 10.40
CA LEU A 864 -6.71 30.23 9.23
C LEU A 864 -6.44 31.74 9.32
N PHE A 865 -5.16 32.07 9.31
CA PHE A 865 -4.68 33.44 9.18
C PHE A 865 -4.43 33.73 7.70
N LEU A 866 -5.15 34.70 7.13
CA LEU A 866 -4.79 35.28 5.84
C LEU A 866 -3.67 36.29 6.07
N PHE A 867 -2.58 36.19 5.32
CA PHE A 867 -1.59 37.26 5.29
C PHE A 867 -2.03 38.33 4.31
N ARG A 868 -2.31 39.54 4.81
CA ARG A 868 -2.33 40.72 3.95
C ARG A 868 -0.90 41.13 3.66
N TYR A 869 -0.62 41.30 2.38
CA TYR A 869 0.67 41.73 1.88
C TYR A 869 0.64 43.24 1.69
N TYR A 870 1.61 43.91 2.29
CA TYR A 870 1.84 45.33 2.07
C TYR A 870 3.26 45.48 1.52
N SER A 871 3.35 46.01 0.30
CA SER A 871 4.62 46.45 -0.29
C SER A 871 4.96 47.81 0.26
N TYR A 872 6.13 47.93 0.87
CA TYR A 872 6.72 49.23 1.17
C TYR A 872 8.02 49.33 0.40
N SER A 873 8.12 50.33 -0.47
CA SER A 873 9.43 50.86 -0.82
C SER A 873 9.98 51.51 0.45
N LYS A 874 11.27 51.35 0.73
CA LYS A 874 11.95 52.03 1.85
C LYS A 874 11.85 53.58 1.80
N MET A 875 11.09 54.16 0.85
CA MET A 875 10.88 55.59 0.69
C MET A 875 9.58 56.14 1.31
N ASN A 876 8.64 55.30 1.80
CA ASN A 876 7.42 55.79 2.43
C ASN A 876 7.14 55.07 3.76
N GLU A 877 7.83 55.48 4.83
CA GLU A 877 7.24 55.57 6.18
C GLU A 877 8.17 56.42 7.07
N PHE A 878 7.64 57.58 7.48
CA PHE A 878 7.98 58.32 8.70
C PHE A 878 7.43 57.58 9.92
#